data_AF-A0A7C4H1W6-F1
#
_entry.id   AF-A0A7C4H1W6-F1
#
_cell.length_a   1.000
_cell.length_b   1.000
_cell.length_c   1.000
_cell.angle_alpha   90.00
_cell.angle_beta   90.00
_cell.angle_gamma   90.00
#
_symmetry.space_group_name_H-M   'P 1'
#
loop_
_entity.id
_entity.type
_entity.pdbx_description
1 polymer ?
#
loop_
_entity_poly.entity_id
_entity_poly.type
_entity_poly.pdbx_seq_one_letter_code
_entity_poly.pdbx_strand_id
1 'polypeptide(L)'
;MKKAIIWLLFTLLIFGIIQPITSLVSGETLLKTEPKPLEIKGPMTTEVNETISFVVISEGMPVKGAVVSFAGYEKETNNSGIATFQIDFAGCFKAVARKEGYETNSTLIWVFPKGNENLLVRSTKSVSEPQPHGVTISSFRMAGFNYARIKAYYTYDAQGNIYPYLNFPPYFKMFLPYFPEPLNESVELVKKLYPNENVPHYGLIRVPIDIKLKSLAWIISEVRSWGFKVFLQSQLFFIDPSTGELKEPREQPLQEKAKQTFLKQLKEQVLTLAIFAEEQKVELFEPFRHFDLLPSEEYISLYKELLPELRKVYSGKLVLSPDVLDVDFSLDLEEVLAGYDYVEVLAARNPPLNPNTSDYEKTIRKYLNFVDNLRSKYGIEPLPEYIGHIDVIRQQFTSDEHFTEFMSNFNSTEDVRVWFINNIVNETLSRAFIGVDVHPLWFFHMKYPIYDGEIFKKFSYWPTKRLTNVVAKYLIHPYNEDGKIALIMLQHIKLAQNSMLATSSNLQLVHWASSSLKESLRAYEKGEYMHARSVLQEMLGFFMHVRNPLNITIDGDGSDWNYVDPVYFNPNRESRYWFNIVFWYGNEVINNVGNLKSVYAVNDPWYLYLMLEFYDGPPKWLPPIVIDTSGEWSHEDGKEFFIPLERGSTDIWKVSYTNMPEYFDPQNPSSLKIGKVDVKVNNVVELKIPLRLLGNPKKINIIVWYWDLSTPKGDMEIDLIDWGSPSRISSMFISVSQPKVFIGETIRVSGFIYPAHANAKVTLTYKMPNGTILTRKVTSSVLGEFEDAFEPKMSGNWTVKASWDGDLDHGGAESPETSFTVIAPTSVTTTVTTVKPTTLTSLVTTTMTLTITEISTTTEIKTTTLTKAGLESILLAPIVLVTGATVVLIIILLSRKRRI
;
A
#
# COMPACT_ATOMS: atom_id res chain seq x y z
N MET A 1 52.37 41.76 36.63
CA MET A 1 52.54 40.55 35.79
C MET A 1 52.40 39.20 36.54
N LYS A 2 52.76 39.05 37.83
CA LYS A 2 52.62 37.74 38.54
C LYS A 2 51.24 37.45 39.21
N LYS A 3 50.33 38.43 39.29
CA LYS A 3 48.94 38.21 39.79
C LYS A 3 47.95 37.76 38.70
N ALA A 4 48.29 37.99 37.42
CA ALA A 4 47.50 37.52 36.28
C ALA A 4 47.68 36.01 36.03
N ILE A 5 48.86 35.45 36.35
CA ILE A 5 49.17 34.03 36.14
C ILE A 5 48.56 33.12 37.23
N ILE A 6 48.41 33.62 38.46
CA ILE A 6 47.80 32.85 39.56
C ILE A 6 46.27 32.86 39.49
N TRP A 7 45.66 33.94 38.98
CA TRP A 7 44.22 33.96 38.69
C TRP A 7 43.86 33.06 37.49
N LEU A 8 44.71 32.99 36.46
CA LEU A 8 44.52 32.08 35.32
C LEU A 8 44.60 30.60 35.73
N LEU A 9 45.53 30.24 36.64
CA LEU A 9 45.71 28.87 37.14
C LEU A 9 44.63 28.42 38.13
N PHE A 10 43.95 29.34 38.82
CA PHE A 10 42.84 29.01 39.74
C PHE A 10 41.48 28.97 39.03
N THR A 11 41.27 29.78 37.98
CA THR A 11 40.09 29.63 37.10
C THR A 11 40.17 28.36 36.24
N LEU A 12 41.38 27.88 35.91
CA LEU A 12 41.59 26.58 35.26
C LEU A 12 41.38 25.37 36.18
N LEU A 13 41.40 25.54 37.52
CA LEU A 13 41.21 24.43 38.47
C LEU A 13 39.76 24.25 38.93
N ILE A 14 38.92 25.29 38.86
CA ILE A 14 37.50 25.22 39.27
C ILE A 14 36.56 25.02 38.07
N PHE A 15 36.96 25.40 36.85
CA PHE A 15 36.33 24.92 35.61
C PHE A 15 36.70 23.47 35.23
N GLY A 16 37.57 22.81 36.01
CA GLY A 16 37.99 21.42 35.78
C GLY A 16 37.23 20.37 36.59
N ILE A 17 36.27 20.74 37.45
CA ILE A 17 35.65 19.77 38.41
C ILE A 17 34.11 19.77 38.40
N ILE A 18 33.41 20.64 37.66
CA ILE A 18 31.94 20.49 37.48
C ILE A 18 31.60 20.69 36.00
N GLN A 19 31.26 19.57 35.35
CA GLN A 19 31.38 19.21 33.92
C GLN A 19 32.83 18.82 33.55
N PRO A 20 33.19 17.52 33.63
CA PRO A 20 32.38 16.38 33.23
C PRO A 20 32.09 15.36 34.35
N ILE A 21 30.83 15.30 34.79
CA ILE A 21 30.22 14.04 35.30
C ILE A 21 29.23 13.49 34.26
N THR A 22 29.44 13.84 32.98
CA THR A 22 28.90 13.15 31.81
C THR A 22 29.97 12.88 30.74
N SER A 23 31.27 12.90 31.09
CA SER A 23 32.34 12.42 30.20
C SER A 23 33.55 11.82 30.93
N LEU A 24 33.32 11.11 32.05
CA LEU A 24 34.29 10.17 32.63
C LEU A 24 33.69 8.77 32.84
N VAL A 25 32.81 8.39 31.91
CA VAL A 25 32.78 7.05 31.30
C VAL A 25 32.99 7.28 29.80
N SER A 26 34.13 7.84 29.45
CA SER A 26 34.56 7.98 28.04
C SER A 26 36.07 7.85 27.99
N GLY A 27 36.52 6.73 28.53
CA GLY A 27 37.85 6.14 28.33
C GLY A 27 37.76 4.68 27.89
N GLU A 28 36.55 4.13 27.72
CA GLU A 28 36.32 3.26 26.58
C GLU A 28 36.06 4.22 25.42
N THR A 29 36.86 4.12 24.38
CA THR A 29 36.27 4.18 23.05
C THR A 29 35.01 3.32 23.12
N LEU A 30 33.84 3.93 23.32
CA LEU A 30 32.60 3.37 22.84
C LEU A 30 32.85 3.26 21.34
N LEU A 31 33.47 2.14 20.96
CA LEU A 31 33.18 1.51 19.69
C LEU A 31 31.67 1.64 19.61
N LYS A 32 31.18 2.54 18.75
CA LYS A 32 29.82 2.45 18.27
C LYS A 32 29.78 1.05 17.71
N THR A 33 29.37 0.09 18.54
CA THR A 33 29.20 -1.29 18.13
C THR A 33 28.20 -1.17 17.03
N GLU A 34 28.62 -1.53 15.82
CA GLU A 34 27.74 -1.50 14.67
C GLU A 34 26.46 -2.24 15.07
N PRO A 35 25.29 -1.62 14.81
CA PRO A 35 24.03 -2.21 15.21
C PRO A 35 23.94 -3.60 14.63
N LYS A 36 23.51 -4.57 15.45
CA LYS A 36 23.39 -5.95 14.98
C LYS A 36 22.27 -6.04 13.95
N PRO A 37 22.40 -6.89 12.90
CA PRO A 37 21.31 -7.06 11.95
C PRO A 37 20.10 -7.72 12.63
N LEU A 38 18.90 -7.23 12.33
CA LEU A 38 17.66 -7.98 12.57
C LEU A 38 17.16 -8.59 11.26
N GLU A 39 16.56 -9.75 11.38
CA GLU A 39 15.76 -10.38 10.34
C GLU A 39 14.38 -10.66 10.90
N ILE A 40 13.34 -10.23 10.19
CA ILE A 40 11.94 -10.57 10.51
C ILE A 40 11.41 -11.54 9.45
N LYS A 41 10.83 -12.66 9.90
CA LYS A 41 10.17 -13.65 9.05
C LYS A 41 8.72 -13.77 9.43
N GLY A 42 7.83 -13.82 8.45
CA GLY A 42 6.41 -14.06 8.63
C GLY A 42 5.81 -14.71 7.38
N PRO A 43 4.51 -15.04 7.41
CA PRO A 43 3.82 -15.50 6.21
C PRO A 43 3.76 -14.39 5.16
N MET A 44 3.82 -14.78 3.88
CA MET A 44 3.66 -13.84 2.75
C MET A 44 2.19 -13.46 2.52
N THR A 45 1.29 -14.39 2.83
CA THR A 45 -0.17 -14.27 2.65
C THR A 45 -0.89 -14.94 3.81
N THR A 46 -2.05 -14.42 4.21
CA THR A 46 -2.96 -14.99 5.22
C THR A 46 -4.38 -14.49 4.95
N GLU A 47 -5.38 -14.97 5.70
CA GLU A 47 -6.74 -14.43 5.66
C GLU A 47 -7.09 -13.66 6.95
N VAL A 48 -8.10 -12.78 6.86
CA VAL A 48 -8.59 -12.05 8.04
C VAL A 48 -8.96 -13.00 9.17
N ASN A 49 -8.65 -12.58 10.40
CA ASN A 49 -8.82 -13.31 11.65
C ASN A 49 -7.96 -14.57 11.80
N GLU A 50 -7.06 -14.87 10.87
CA GLU A 50 -6.03 -15.89 11.11
C GLU A 50 -4.95 -15.39 12.06
N THR A 51 -4.26 -16.34 12.70
CA THR A 51 -3.12 -16.04 13.58
C THR A 51 -1.88 -15.79 12.73
N ILE A 52 -1.33 -14.58 12.84
CA ILE A 52 -0.13 -14.15 12.12
C ILE A 52 1.03 -14.11 13.10
N SER A 53 2.09 -14.87 12.84
CA SER A 53 3.29 -14.88 13.68
C SER A 53 4.50 -14.38 12.93
N PHE A 54 5.19 -13.42 13.53
CA PHE A 54 6.49 -12.93 13.07
C PHE A 54 7.59 -13.45 13.99
N VAL A 55 8.63 -14.04 13.40
CA VAL A 55 9.84 -14.48 14.07
C VAL A 55 10.93 -13.46 13.82
N VAL A 56 11.50 -12.91 14.89
CA VAL A 56 12.61 -11.95 14.84
C VAL A 56 13.88 -12.63 15.31
N ILE A 57 14.87 -12.67 14.44
CA ILE A 57 16.18 -13.27 14.70
C ILE A 57 17.31 -12.28 14.41
N SER A 58 18.46 -12.52 15.02
CA SER A 58 19.72 -11.82 14.76
C SER A 58 20.82 -12.86 14.77
N GLU A 59 21.62 -12.92 13.69
CA GLU A 59 22.70 -13.90 13.55
C GLU A 59 22.22 -15.36 13.75
N GLY A 60 21.00 -15.66 13.28
CA GLY A 60 20.35 -16.97 13.41
C GLY A 60 19.71 -17.27 14.77
N MET A 61 19.86 -16.38 15.76
CA MET A 61 19.35 -16.58 17.12
C MET A 61 18.07 -15.76 17.38
N PRO A 62 17.08 -16.29 18.12
CA PRO A 62 15.88 -15.54 18.47
C PRO A 62 16.16 -14.28 19.29
N VAL A 63 15.48 -13.19 18.96
CA VAL A 63 15.62 -11.91 19.67
C VAL A 63 14.38 -11.67 20.51
N LYS A 64 14.49 -11.85 21.84
CA LYS A 64 13.44 -11.50 22.82
C LYS A 64 13.29 -9.99 22.98
N GLY A 65 12.08 -9.49 23.18
CA GLY A 65 11.80 -8.09 23.48
C GLY A 65 12.09 -7.14 22.30
N ALA A 66 12.17 -7.66 21.08
CA ALA A 66 12.09 -6.82 19.89
C ALA A 66 10.62 -6.40 19.72
N VAL A 67 10.38 -5.13 19.38
CA VAL A 67 9.04 -4.63 19.11
C VAL A 67 8.73 -4.86 17.65
N VAL A 68 7.64 -5.58 17.36
CA VAL A 68 7.07 -5.71 16.02
C VAL A 68 5.88 -4.78 15.91
N SER A 69 5.92 -3.87 14.96
CA SER A 69 4.79 -3.00 14.58
C SER A 69 4.13 -3.56 13.33
N PHE A 70 2.82 -3.78 13.38
CA PHE A 70 2.06 -4.40 12.31
C PHE A 70 0.58 -3.97 12.35
N ALA A 71 0.07 -3.45 11.23
CA ALA A 71 -1.33 -3.01 11.09
C ALA A 71 -1.81 -2.10 12.24
N GLY A 72 -0.96 -1.16 12.67
CA GLY A 72 -1.24 -0.22 13.76
C GLY A 72 -1.05 -0.76 15.18
N TYR A 73 -0.81 -2.07 15.34
CA TYR A 73 -0.54 -2.70 16.63
C TYR A 73 0.96 -2.85 16.88
N GLU A 74 1.36 -2.87 18.14
CA GLU A 74 2.73 -3.16 18.55
C GLU A 74 2.77 -4.27 19.59
N LYS A 75 3.65 -5.25 19.39
CA LYS A 75 3.87 -6.35 20.34
C LYS A 75 5.35 -6.68 20.47
N GLU A 76 5.76 -7.01 21.69
CA GLU A 76 7.10 -7.53 21.96
C GLU A 76 7.21 -9.01 21.65
N THR A 77 8.37 -9.41 21.15
CA THR A 77 8.70 -10.82 20.93
C THR A 77 8.95 -11.56 22.26
N ASN A 78 8.45 -12.79 22.33
CA ASN A 78 8.68 -13.68 23.47
C ASN A 78 10.12 -14.25 23.49
N ASN A 79 10.41 -15.18 24.41
CA ASN A 79 11.73 -15.82 24.52
C ASN A 79 12.19 -16.55 23.24
N SER A 80 11.25 -16.96 22.39
CA SER A 80 11.50 -17.62 21.11
C SER A 80 11.57 -16.63 19.95
N GLY A 81 11.61 -15.31 20.22
CA GLY A 81 11.66 -14.27 19.18
C GLY A 81 10.34 -14.09 18.44
N ILE A 82 9.21 -14.58 18.95
CA ILE A 82 7.93 -14.58 18.24
C ILE A 82 7.00 -13.48 18.76
N ALA A 83 6.42 -12.70 17.85
CA ALA A 83 5.29 -11.80 18.10
C ALA A 83 4.08 -12.23 17.25
N THR A 84 2.88 -12.27 17.85
CA THR A 84 1.68 -12.83 17.22
C THR A 84 0.53 -11.83 17.17
N PHE A 85 -0.11 -11.72 16.01
CA PHE A 85 -1.18 -10.78 15.68
C PHE A 85 -2.40 -11.51 15.12
N GLN A 86 -3.54 -10.82 15.13
CA GLN A 86 -4.78 -11.24 14.48
C GLN A 86 -5.44 -9.97 13.97
N ILE A 87 -5.69 -9.89 12.66
CA ILE A 87 -6.19 -8.68 12.00
C ILE A 87 -7.53 -9.00 11.34
N ASP A 88 -8.53 -8.16 11.54
CA ASP A 88 -9.93 -8.38 11.13
C ASP A 88 -10.32 -7.63 9.84
N PHE A 89 -9.35 -7.01 9.16
CA PHE A 89 -9.53 -6.32 7.89
C PHE A 89 -8.47 -6.70 6.85
N ALA A 90 -8.85 -6.61 5.58
CA ALA A 90 -8.02 -7.03 4.46
C ALA A 90 -7.17 -5.87 3.90
N GLY A 91 -6.03 -6.22 3.32
CA GLY A 91 -5.11 -5.27 2.71
C GLY A 91 -3.70 -5.82 2.59
N CYS A 92 -2.79 -4.95 2.18
CA CYS A 92 -1.36 -5.21 2.20
C CYS A 92 -0.71 -4.41 3.33
N PHE A 93 0.22 -5.03 4.05
CA PHE A 93 0.78 -4.47 5.27
C PHE A 93 2.29 -4.66 5.33
N LYS A 94 2.95 -3.75 6.04
CA LYS A 94 4.37 -3.80 6.38
C LYS A 94 4.50 -4.13 7.87
N ALA A 95 5.21 -5.22 8.16
CA ALA A 95 5.60 -5.56 9.52
C ALA A 95 7.03 -5.09 9.76
N VAL A 96 7.25 -4.29 10.79
CA VAL A 96 8.56 -3.68 11.11
C VAL A 96 9.04 -4.17 12.47
N ALA A 97 10.21 -4.80 12.51
CA ALA A 97 10.88 -5.20 13.75
C ALA A 97 11.96 -4.18 14.14
N ARG A 98 11.93 -3.74 15.40
CA ARG A 98 12.91 -2.81 15.96
C ARG A 98 13.35 -3.22 17.35
N LYS A 99 14.62 -2.95 17.67
CA LYS A 99 15.19 -3.13 19.01
C LYS A 99 16.41 -2.24 19.19
N GLU A 100 16.57 -1.67 20.38
CA GLU A 100 17.75 -0.87 20.71
C GLU A 100 19.04 -1.68 20.52
N GLY A 101 20.03 -1.09 19.84
CA GLY A 101 21.29 -1.75 19.49
C GLY A 101 21.24 -2.62 18.22
N TYR A 102 20.13 -2.59 17.46
CA TYR A 102 19.95 -3.35 16.24
C TYR A 102 19.48 -2.48 15.07
N GLU A 103 19.78 -2.94 13.85
CA GLU A 103 19.21 -2.37 12.63
C GLU A 103 17.76 -2.77 12.49
N THR A 104 16.90 -1.83 12.09
CA THR A 104 15.48 -2.11 11.84
C THR A 104 15.33 -2.96 10.58
N ASN A 105 14.40 -3.91 10.59
CA ASN A 105 14.11 -4.75 9.44
C ASN A 105 12.60 -4.87 9.23
N SER A 106 12.16 -5.19 8.01
CA SER A 106 10.74 -5.28 7.68
C SER A 106 10.44 -6.38 6.67
N THR A 107 9.19 -6.84 6.68
CA THR A 107 8.63 -7.75 5.68
C THR A 107 7.24 -7.28 5.27
N LEU A 108 6.82 -7.65 4.07
CA LEU A 108 5.48 -7.36 3.54
C LEU A 108 4.60 -8.61 3.62
N ILE A 109 3.29 -8.41 3.77
CA ILE A 109 2.29 -9.46 3.86
C ILE A 109 0.97 -9.00 3.26
N TRP A 110 0.29 -9.91 2.56
CA TRP A 110 -1.12 -9.78 2.21
C TRP A 110 -2.02 -10.44 3.27
N VAL A 111 -2.99 -9.69 3.77
CA VAL A 111 -4.14 -10.24 4.50
C VAL A 111 -5.35 -10.17 3.58
N PHE A 112 -5.79 -11.31 3.06
CA PHE A 112 -6.93 -11.40 2.17
C PHE A 112 -8.25 -11.53 2.93
N PRO A 113 -9.39 -11.16 2.33
CA PRO A 113 -10.69 -11.45 2.91
C PRO A 113 -10.88 -12.95 3.12
N LYS A 114 -11.62 -13.32 4.16
CA LYS A 114 -11.96 -14.71 4.43
C LYS A 114 -12.92 -15.19 3.36
N GLY A 115 -12.58 -16.26 2.67
CA GLY A 115 -13.44 -16.82 1.64
C GLY A 115 -14.71 -17.48 2.21
N ASN A 116 -15.76 -17.53 1.41
CA ASN A 116 -17.01 -18.22 1.73
C ASN A 116 -16.77 -19.74 1.78
N GLU A 117 -16.79 -20.31 2.99
CA GLU A 117 -16.53 -21.74 3.24
C GLU A 117 -17.54 -22.70 2.59
N ASN A 118 -18.72 -22.23 2.19
CA ASN A 118 -19.68 -23.07 1.44
C ASN A 118 -19.20 -23.34 0.00
N LEU A 119 -18.32 -22.49 -0.53
CA LEU A 119 -17.72 -22.63 -1.86
C LEU A 119 -16.24 -22.97 -1.68
N LEU A 120 -15.90 -24.22 -1.43
CA LEU A 120 -14.52 -24.67 -1.26
C LEU A 120 -13.64 -24.47 -2.50
N VAL A 121 -14.23 -24.55 -3.70
CA VAL A 121 -13.57 -24.24 -4.97
C VAL A 121 -14.14 -22.93 -5.51
N ARG A 122 -13.33 -21.87 -5.53
CA ARG A 122 -13.67 -20.57 -6.12
C ARG A 122 -12.60 -20.28 -7.17
N SER A 123 -12.87 -20.76 -8.38
CA SER A 123 -11.91 -20.74 -9.50
C SER A 123 -12.10 -19.51 -10.38
N THR A 124 -10.97 -18.96 -10.84
CA THR A 124 -10.93 -17.83 -11.77
C THR A 124 -11.07 -18.31 -13.23
N LYS A 125 -11.34 -17.38 -14.15
CA LYS A 125 -10.93 -17.51 -15.57
C LYS A 125 -9.45 -17.92 -15.66
N SER A 126 -9.06 -18.58 -16.75
CA SER A 126 -7.66 -18.97 -16.99
C SER A 126 -6.69 -17.78 -16.92
N VAL A 127 -5.66 -17.90 -16.08
CA VAL A 127 -4.58 -16.89 -15.96
C VAL A 127 -3.49 -17.05 -17.02
N SER A 128 -3.52 -18.14 -17.80
CA SER A 128 -2.59 -18.42 -18.90
C SER A 128 -3.02 -17.84 -20.26
N GLU A 129 -4.28 -17.42 -20.37
CA GLU A 129 -4.73 -16.69 -21.55
C GLU A 129 -3.92 -15.40 -21.64
N PRO A 130 -3.34 -15.07 -22.82
CA PRO A 130 -2.79 -13.74 -23.01
C PRO A 130 -3.94 -12.81 -22.71
N GLN A 131 -3.85 -12.11 -21.59
CA GLN A 131 -4.67 -10.94 -21.36
C GLN A 131 -3.90 -9.90 -22.15
N PRO A 132 -4.36 -9.42 -23.32
CA PRO A 132 -3.82 -8.16 -23.78
C PRO A 132 -3.95 -7.15 -22.64
N HIS A 133 -5.04 -7.23 -21.87
CA HIS A 133 -5.62 -6.07 -21.25
C HIS A 133 -6.58 -6.49 -20.13
N GLY A 134 -6.15 -6.28 -18.87
CA GLY A 134 -6.97 -6.26 -17.65
C GLY A 134 -7.48 -7.60 -17.09
N VAL A 135 -6.81 -8.13 -16.05
CA VAL A 135 -7.30 -8.39 -14.66
C VAL A 135 -6.05 -8.75 -13.84
N THR A 136 -5.89 -8.18 -12.65
CA THR A 136 -4.70 -8.44 -11.84
C THR A 136 -4.94 -9.61 -10.89
N ILE A 137 -3.92 -10.43 -10.69
CA ILE A 137 -4.00 -11.60 -9.81
C ILE A 137 -4.31 -11.22 -8.35
N SER A 138 -3.90 -10.02 -7.93
CA SER A 138 -4.28 -9.41 -6.65
C SER A 138 -5.77 -9.19 -6.54
N SER A 139 -6.43 -8.67 -7.58
CA SER A 139 -7.88 -8.45 -7.56
C SER A 139 -8.66 -9.74 -7.46
N PHE A 140 -8.19 -10.82 -8.09
CA PHE A 140 -8.81 -12.14 -7.92
C PHE A 140 -8.71 -12.64 -6.48
N ARG A 141 -7.54 -12.53 -5.82
CA ARG A 141 -7.45 -12.91 -4.41
C ARG A 141 -8.32 -12.04 -3.51
N MET A 142 -8.33 -10.72 -3.73
CA MET A 142 -9.19 -9.79 -2.98
C MET A 142 -10.68 -10.06 -3.21
N ALA A 143 -11.08 -10.57 -4.38
CA ALA A 143 -12.44 -10.99 -4.67
C ALA A 143 -12.79 -12.38 -4.11
N GLY A 144 -11.86 -13.08 -3.43
CA GLY A 144 -12.12 -14.34 -2.75
C GLY A 144 -11.79 -15.62 -3.52
N PHE A 145 -11.31 -15.52 -4.76
CA PHE A 145 -10.92 -16.68 -5.54
C PHE A 145 -9.74 -17.40 -4.90
N ASN A 146 -9.80 -18.73 -4.73
CA ASN A 146 -8.74 -19.54 -4.12
C ASN A 146 -8.11 -20.57 -5.07
N TYR A 147 -8.68 -20.78 -6.25
CA TYR A 147 -8.05 -21.52 -7.35
C TYR A 147 -7.74 -20.58 -8.52
N ALA A 148 -6.53 -20.66 -9.05
CA ALA A 148 -6.18 -20.06 -10.33
C ALA A 148 -6.27 -21.14 -11.41
N ARG A 149 -7.18 -20.93 -12.38
CA ARG A 149 -7.23 -21.80 -13.55
C ARG A 149 -6.03 -21.52 -14.45
N ILE A 150 -5.36 -22.55 -14.93
CA ILE A 150 -4.25 -22.48 -15.88
C ILE A 150 -4.60 -23.40 -17.05
N LYS A 151 -4.73 -22.85 -18.25
CA LYS A 151 -4.90 -23.64 -19.48
C LYS A 151 -3.54 -23.95 -20.14
N ALA A 152 -3.23 -25.23 -20.29
CA ALA A 152 -2.17 -25.76 -21.12
C ALA A 152 -2.69 -25.88 -22.55
N TYR A 153 -2.29 -24.93 -23.39
CA TYR A 153 -2.75 -24.89 -24.76
C TYR A 153 -1.93 -25.73 -25.74
N TYR A 154 -2.65 -26.41 -26.62
CA TYR A 154 -2.15 -27.24 -27.70
C TYR A 154 -2.82 -26.89 -29.03
N THR A 155 -2.19 -27.27 -30.12
CA THR A 155 -2.72 -27.21 -31.48
C THR A 155 -2.46 -28.51 -32.22
N TYR A 156 -3.03 -28.67 -33.41
CA TYR A 156 -2.87 -29.85 -34.24
C TYR A 156 -2.64 -29.48 -35.71
N ASP A 157 -2.07 -30.41 -36.48
CA ASP A 157 -1.91 -30.28 -37.94
C ASP A 157 -2.80 -31.25 -38.73
N ALA A 158 -2.77 -31.13 -40.06
CA ALA A 158 -3.55 -31.98 -40.96
C ALA A 158 -3.16 -33.47 -40.91
N GLN A 159 -2.01 -33.80 -40.32
CA GLN A 159 -1.54 -35.17 -40.11
C GLN A 159 -1.93 -35.70 -38.73
N GLY A 160 -2.62 -34.90 -37.92
CA GLY A 160 -3.04 -35.24 -36.57
C GLY A 160 -1.92 -35.15 -35.54
N ASN A 161 -0.78 -34.52 -35.86
CA ASN A 161 0.24 -34.27 -34.83
C ASN A 161 -0.20 -33.15 -33.91
N ILE A 162 0.11 -33.26 -32.62
CA ILE A 162 -0.23 -32.29 -31.59
C ILE A 162 1.02 -31.55 -31.15
N TYR A 163 0.93 -30.22 -31.09
CA TYR A 163 2.02 -29.35 -30.67
C TYR A 163 1.52 -28.42 -29.57
N PRO A 164 2.25 -28.25 -28.46
CA PRO A 164 2.02 -27.13 -27.59
C PRO A 164 2.45 -25.83 -28.30
N TYR A 165 1.93 -24.70 -27.81
CA TYR A 165 2.32 -23.41 -28.33
C TYR A 165 2.52 -22.36 -27.21
N LEU A 166 3.26 -21.31 -27.56
CA LEU A 166 3.47 -20.10 -26.78
C LEU A 166 3.19 -18.86 -27.63
N ASN A 167 2.95 -17.74 -26.98
CA ASN A 167 2.83 -16.47 -27.66
C ASN A 167 4.22 -16.00 -28.12
N PHE A 168 4.38 -15.72 -29.41
CA PHE A 168 5.50 -14.93 -29.91
C PHE A 168 5.18 -13.47 -29.63
N PRO A 169 6.10 -12.66 -29.09
CA PRO A 169 5.81 -11.26 -28.83
C PRO A 169 6.46 -10.39 -29.92
N PRO A 170 5.84 -10.23 -31.12
CA PRO A 170 6.41 -9.49 -32.26
C PRO A 170 6.23 -7.98 -32.15
N TYR A 171 5.27 -7.52 -31.34
CA TYR A 171 4.79 -6.14 -31.31
C TYR A 171 5.81 -5.12 -30.80
N PHE A 172 6.92 -5.58 -30.21
CA PHE A 172 7.88 -4.69 -29.59
C PHE A 172 8.63 -3.79 -30.56
N LYS A 173 8.85 -4.25 -31.81
CA LYS A 173 9.52 -3.41 -32.82
C LYS A 173 8.69 -2.18 -33.22
N MET A 174 7.37 -2.23 -33.03
CA MET A 174 6.45 -1.13 -33.34
C MET A 174 6.49 0.00 -32.29
N PHE A 175 6.67 -0.36 -31.01
CA PHE A 175 6.70 0.61 -29.89
C PHE A 175 8.11 0.95 -29.40
N LEU A 176 9.06 0.05 -29.60
CA LEU A 176 10.45 0.16 -29.19
C LEU A 176 11.33 -0.15 -30.40
N PRO A 177 11.69 0.85 -31.23
CA PRO A 177 12.50 0.62 -32.44
C PRO A 177 13.89 0.03 -32.16
N TYR A 178 14.32 -0.01 -30.90
CA TYR A 178 15.57 -0.62 -30.43
C TYR A 178 15.39 -2.00 -29.78
N PHE A 179 14.20 -2.61 -29.90
CA PHE A 179 13.96 -3.94 -29.34
C PHE A 179 14.82 -5.00 -30.05
N PRO A 180 15.48 -5.92 -29.32
CA PRO A 180 16.38 -6.89 -29.94
C PRO A 180 15.65 -7.88 -30.85
N GLU A 181 16.39 -8.43 -31.82
CA GLU A 181 15.92 -9.55 -32.63
C GLU A 181 15.83 -10.85 -31.80
N PRO A 182 14.97 -11.81 -32.18
CA PRO A 182 14.87 -13.09 -31.48
C PRO A 182 16.19 -13.87 -31.45
N LEU A 183 16.39 -14.66 -30.40
CA LEU A 183 17.54 -15.56 -30.22
C LEU A 183 17.56 -16.64 -31.30
N ASN A 184 18.70 -16.81 -31.95
CA ASN A 184 18.91 -17.84 -32.97
C ASN A 184 18.56 -19.26 -32.45
N GLU A 185 18.95 -19.58 -31.23
CA GLU A 185 18.69 -20.89 -30.62
C GLU A 185 17.19 -21.20 -30.53
N SER A 186 16.39 -20.21 -30.12
CA SER A 186 14.93 -20.33 -29.99
C SER A 186 14.26 -20.46 -31.35
N VAL A 187 14.72 -19.69 -32.34
CA VAL A 187 14.24 -19.77 -33.73
C VAL A 187 14.55 -21.15 -34.33
N GLU A 188 15.78 -21.65 -34.19
CA GLU A 188 16.18 -22.97 -34.72
C GLU A 188 15.46 -24.13 -34.04
N LEU A 189 15.12 -24.00 -32.75
CA LEU A 189 14.32 -24.98 -32.03
C LEU A 189 12.90 -25.09 -32.59
N VAL A 190 12.26 -23.94 -32.83
CA VAL A 190 10.88 -23.84 -33.30
C VAL A 190 10.75 -24.22 -34.77
N LYS A 191 11.70 -23.84 -35.63
CA LYS A 191 11.70 -24.15 -37.08
C LYS A 191 11.44 -25.63 -37.38
N LYS A 192 11.96 -26.52 -36.53
CA LYS A 192 11.83 -27.99 -36.66
C LYS A 192 10.39 -28.51 -36.51
N LEU A 193 9.46 -27.69 -36.01
CA LEU A 193 8.06 -28.04 -35.76
C LEU A 193 7.12 -27.64 -36.90
N TYR A 194 7.66 -27.03 -37.96
CA TYR A 194 6.91 -26.54 -39.10
C TYR A 194 7.30 -27.30 -40.37
N PRO A 195 6.31 -27.71 -41.20
CA PRO A 195 6.55 -28.59 -42.36
C PRO A 195 7.44 -27.98 -43.45
N ASN A 196 7.50 -26.65 -43.53
CA ASN A 196 8.31 -25.91 -44.52
C ASN A 196 9.40 -25.05 -43.86
N GLU A 197 9.68 -25.27 -42.56
CA GLU A 197 10.56 -24.42 -41.74
C GLU A 197 10.18 -22.92 -41.69
N ASN A 198 9.00 -22.57 -42.21
CA ASN A 198 8.46 -21.22 -42.21
C ASN A 198 7.73 -20.97 -40.90
N VAL A 199 8.43 -20.43 -39.91
CA VAL A 199 7.88 -20.07 -38.61
C VAL A 199 7.11 -18.75 -38.75
N PRO A 200 5.85 -18.67 -38.29
CA PRO A 200 5.13 -17.40 -38.27
C PRO A 200 5.91 -16.34 -37.48
N HIS A 201 5.94 -15.12 -37.98
CA HIS A 201 6.63 -13.99 -37.33
C HIS A 201 5.71 -13.23 -36.38
N TYR A 202 4.52 -13.75 -36.08
CA TYR A 202 3.56 -13.17 -35.15
C TYR A 202 2.60 -14.24 -34.59
N GLY A 203 1.91 -13.91 -33.50
CA GLY A 203 0.85 -14.74 -32.94
C GLY A 203 1.36 -15.95 -32.14
N LEU A 204 0.64 -17.06 -32.26
CA LEU A 204 0.86 -18.27 -31.47
C LEU A 204 1.79 -19.24 -32.21
N ILE A 205 2.90 -19.59 -31.57
CA ILE A 205 4.00 -20.35 -32.17
C ILE A 205 4.16 -21.70 -31.49
N ARG A 206 4.26 -22.77 -32.30
CA ARG A 206 4.51 -24.14 -31.84
C ARG A 206 5.83 -24.19 -31.09
N VAL A 207 5.86 -24.89 -29.97
CA VAL A 207 7.09 -25.10 -29.19
C VAL A 207 7.23 -26.57 -28.81
N PRO A 208 8.44 -27.03 -28.45
CA PRO A 208 8.59 -28.35 -27.84
C PRO A 208 7.88 -28.44 -26.50
N ILE A 209 7.47 -29.66 -26.12
CA ILE A 209 6.74 -29.89 -24.87
C ILE A 209 7.53 -29.48 -23.62
N ASP A 210 8.84 -29.68 -23.58
CA ASP A 210 9.65 -29.28 -22.42
C ASP A 210 9.65 -27.76 -22.21
N ILE A 211 9.64 -26.98 -23.30
CA ILE A 211 9.51 -25.52 -23.25
C ILE A 211 8.13 -25.12 -22.70
N LYS A 212 7.06 -25.81 -23.13
CA LYS A 212 5.72 -25.57 -22.60
C LYS A 212 5.61 -25.89 -21.12
N LEU A 213 6.16 -27.02 -20.67
CA LEU A 213 6.13 -27.41 -19.26
C LEU A 213 6.92 -26.42 -18.38
N LYS A 214 8.08 -25.93 -18.85
CA LYS A 214 8.83 -24.86 -18.16
C LYS A 214 8.00 -23.57 -18.04
N SER A 215 7.29 -23.17 -19.10
CA SER A 215 6.38 -22.02 -19.07
C SER A 215 5.25 -22.22 -18.04
N LEU A 216 4.64 -23.41 -18.01
CA LEU A 216 3.58 -23.73 -17.05
C LEU A 216 4.09 -23.74 -15.61
N ALA A 217 5.29 -24.27 -15.36
CA ALA A 217 5.92 -24.27 -14.03
C ALA A 217 6.13 -22.84 -13.53
N TRP A 218 6.53 -21.92 -14.42
CA TRP A 218 6.67 -20.50 -14.11
C TRP A 218 5.33 -19.87 -13.71
N ILE A 219 4.26 -20.13 -14.49
CA ILE A 219 2.90 -19.64 -14.16
C ILE A 219 2.44 -20.20 -12.81
N ILE A 220 2.65 -21.50 -12.57
CA ILE A 220 2.29 -22.18 -11.31
C ILE A 220 3.03 -21.55 -10.13
N SER A 221 4.33 -21.29 -10.27
CA SER A 221 5.14 -20.61 -9.24
C SER A 221 4.57 -19.23 -8.90
N GLU A 222 4.18 -18.45 -9.93
CA GLU A 222 3.56 -17.15 -9.71
C GLU A 222 2.25 -17.25 -8.96
N VAL A 223 1.30 -18.06 -9.41
CA VAL A 223 -0.02 -18.13 -8.74
C VAL A 223 0.09 -18.63 -7.31
N ARG A 224 1.01 -19.56 -7.02
CA ARG A 224 1.26 -20.06 -5.66
C ARG A 224 1.82 -18.99 -4.73
N SER A 225 2.64 -18.07 -5.22
CA SER A 225 3.14 -16.93 -4.43
C SER A 225 2.01 -16.00 -3.93
N TRP A 226 0.88 -15.98 -4.64
CA TRP A 226 -0.34 -15.25 -4.28
C TRP A 226 -1.30 -16.07 -3.39
N GLY A 227 -0.92 -17.29 -3.01
CA GLY A 227 -1.73 -18.17 -2.18
C GLY A 227 -2.82 -18.94 -2.93
N PHE A 228 -2.77 -19.00 -4.27
CA PHE A 228 -3.69 -19.83 -5.04
C PHE A 228 -3.32 -21.31 -5.02
N LYS A 229 -4.35 -22.15 -5.01
CA LYS A 229 -4.29 -23.53 -5.52
C LYS A 229 -4.40 -23.51 -7.05
N VAL A 230 -3.97 -24.58 -7.69
CA VAL A 230 -3.93 -24.69 -9.15
C VAL A 230 -5.06 -25.57 -9.65
N PHE A 231 -5.79 -25.05 -10.64
CA PHE A 231 -6.65 -25.84 -11.50
C PHE A 231 -6.05 -25.87 -12.92
N LEU A 232 -5.39 -26.96 -13.28
CA LEU A 232 -4.75 -27.15 -14.58
C LEU A 232 -5.73 -27.81 -15.57
N GLN A 233 -5.88 -27.21 -16.74
CA GLN A 233 -6.74 -27.71 -17.82
C GLN A 233 -5.94 -27.85 -19.11
N SER A 234 -6.15 -28.92 -19.87
CA SER A 234 -5.65 -29.02 -21.25
C SER A 234 -6.69 -28.51 -22.25
N GLN A 235 -6.28 -27.65 -23.18
CA GLN A 235 -7.15 -27.06 -24.21
C GLN A 235 -6.48 -27.10 -25.59
N LEU A 236 -7.21 -27.52 -26.61
CA LEU A 236 -6.76 -27.58 -27.99
C LEU A 236 -7.46 -26.48 -28.82
N PHE A 237 -6.71 -25.84 -29.70
CA PHE A 237 -7.23 -24.93 -30.72
C PHE A 237 -6.48 -25.10 -32.03
N PHE A 238 -7.13 -24.91 -33.17
CA PHE A 238 -6.42 -24.90 -34.44
C PHE A 238 -5.69 -23.56 -34.62
N ILE A 239 -4.39 -23.63 -34.92
CA ILE A 239 -3.55 -22.48 -35.24
C ILE A 239 -3.06 -22.67 -36.67
N ASP A 240 -3.30 -21.65 -37.49
CA ASP A 240 -2.79 -21.64 -38.85
C ASP A 240 -1.25 -21.62 -38.84
N PRO A 241 -0.58 -22.61 -39.44
CA PRO A 241 0.88 -22.72 -39.40
C PRO A 241 1.60 -21.63 -40.20
N SER A 242 0.89 -20.88 -41.05
CA SER A 242 1.46 -19.79 -41.85
C SER A 242 1.30 -18.43 -41.19
N THR A 243 0.17 -18.19 -40.52
CA THR A 243 -0.13 -16.89 -39.88
C THR A 243 0.11 -16.87 -38.38
N GLY A 244 0.10 -18.02 -37.70
CA GLY A 244 0.13 -18.08 -36.24
C GLY A 244 -1.20 -17.62 -35.59
N GLU A 245 -2.24 -17.43 -36.39
CA GLU A 245 -3.56 -17.02 -35.91
C GLU A 245 -4.39 -18.24 -35.48
N LEU A 246 -5.11 -18.06 -34.38
CA LEU A 246 -6.14 -19.00 -33.96
C LEU A 246 -7.32 -18.91 -34.96
N LYS A 247 -7.77 -20.06 -35.44
CA LYS A 247 -8.91 -20.16 -36.36
C LYS A 247 -9.93 -21.15 -35.83
N GLU A 248 -11.20 -20.91 -36.13
CA GLU A 248 -12.25 -21.91 -35.90
C GLU A 248 -11.87 -23.22 -36.61
N PRO A 249 -12.11 -24.38 -36.00
CA PRO A 249 -11.87 -25.66 -36.63
C PRO A 249 -12.62 -25.68 -37.97
N ARG A 250 -11.90 -25.85 -39.08
CA ARG A 250 -12.60 -26.14 -40.35
C ARG A 250 -13.33 -27.47 -40.13
N GLU A 251 -14.64 -27.46 -40.32
CA GLU A 251 -15.62 -28.55 -40.11
C GLU A 251 -15.34 -29.83 -40.93
N GLN A 252 -14.11 -30.33 -40.97
CA GLN A 252 -13.76 -31.58 -41.61
C GLN A 252 -13.10 -32.50 -40.58
N PRO A 253 -13.77 -33.62 -40.22
CA PRO A 253 -13.18 -34.65 -39.39
C PRO A 253 -11.80 -35.05 -39.90
N LEU A 254 -10.87 -35.34 -38.99
CA LEU A 254 -9.55 -35.85 -39.35
C LEU A 254 -9.70 -37.13 -40.19
N GLN A 255 -8.92 -37.25 -41.26
CA GLN A 255 -8.83 -38.51 -42.01
C GLN A 255 -8.40 -39.64 -41.08
N GLU A 256 -8.83 -40.87 -41.33
CA GLU A 256 -8.63 -42.01 -40.42
C GLU A 256 -7.18 -42.15 -39.92
N LYS A 257 -6.19 -42.02 -40.82
CA LYS A 257 -4.76 -42.08 -40.43
C LYS A 257 -4.33 -40.92 -39.52
N ALA A 258 -4.80 -39.71 -39.79
CA ALA A 258 -4.53 -38.53 -38.98
C ALA A 258 -5.24 -38.64 -37.62
N LYS A 259 -6.48 -39.14 -37.60
CA LYS A 259 -7.25 -39.42 -36.38
C LYS A 259 -6.55 -40.41 -35.46
N GLN A 260 -6.02 -41.52 -35.98
CA GLN A 260 -5.25 -42.49 -35.20
C GLN A 260 -3.98 -41.86 -34.59
N THR A 261 -3.29 -41.03 -35.37
CA THR A 261 -2.11 -40.27 -34.91
C THR A 261 -2.48 -39.29 -33.81
N PHE A 262 -3.57 -38.55 -34.00
CA PHE A 262 -4.11 -37.58 -33.05
C PHE A 262 -4.50 -38.23 -31.72
N LEU A 263 -5.30 -39.30 -31.74
CA LEU A 263 -5.72 -40.00 -30.53
C LEU A 263 -4.52 -40.54 -29.75
N LYS A 264 -3.52 -41.11 -30.44
CA LYS A 264 -2.29 -41.58 -29.82
C LYS A 264 -1.53 -40.43 -29.15
N GLN A 265 -1.26 -39.35 -29.88
CA GLN A 265 -0.50 -38.22 -29.34
C GLN A 265 -1.27 -37.50 -28.24
N LEU A 266 -2.60 -37.40 -28.33
CA LEU A 266 -3.43 -36.78 -27.29
C LEU A 266 -3.27 -37.54 -25.97
N LYS A 267 -3.36 -38.88 -26.00
CA LYS A 267 -3.11 -39.71 -24.81
C LYS A 267 -1.72 -39.47 -24.22
N GLU A 268 -0.69 -39.47 -25.07
CA GLU A 268 0.70 -39.22 -24.65
C GLU A 268 0.86 -37.82 -24.01
N GLN A 269 0.28 -36.78 -24.62
CA GLN A 269 0.34 -35.41 -24.09
C GLN A 269 -0.43 -35.26 -22.77
N VAL A 270 -1.62 -35.86 -22.67
CA VAL A 270 -2.43 -35.83 -21.45
C VAL A 270 -1.71 -36.52 -20.29
N LEU A 271 -1.12 -37.69 -20.52
CA LEU A 271 -0.33 -38.39 -19.49
C LEU A 271 0.95 -37.62 -19.13
N THR A 272 1.61 -37.00 -20.10
CA THR A 272 2.77 -36.12 -19.84
C THR A 272 2.37 -34.95 -18.95
N LEU A 273 1.23 -34.31 -19.24
CA LEU A 273 0.73 -33.20 -18.44
C LEU A 273 0.25 -33.64 -17.06
N ALA A 274 -0.27 -34.86 -16.91
CA ALA A 274 -0.66 -35.44 -15.63
C ALA A 274 0.56 -35.73 -14.72
N ILE A 275 1.65 -36.26 -15.29
CA ILE A 275 2.94 -36.44 -14.58
C ILE A 275 3.46 -35.08 -14.12
N PHE A 276 3.45 -34.09 -15.02
CA PHE A 276 3.80 -32.72 -14.66
C PHE A 276 2.90 -32.16 -13.54
N ALA A 277 1.59 -32.41 -13.61
CA ALA A 277 0.63 -31.97 -12.61
C ALA A 277 0.94 -32.58 -11.23
N GLU A 278 1.30 -33.86 -11.18
CA GLU A 278 1.75 -34.54 -9.96
C GLU A 278 3.04 -33.92 -9.41
N GLU A 279 4.05 -33.72 -10.26
CA GLU A 279 5.33 -33.10 -9.89
C GLU A 279 5.13 -31.68 -9.31
N GLN A 280 4.24 -30.89 -9.91
CA GLN A 280 3.89 -29.54 -9.49
C GLN A 280 2.84 -29.50 -8.36
N LYS A 281 2.38 -30.66 -7.89
CA LYS A 281 1.33 -30.83 -6.85
C LYS A 281 0.04 -30.08 -7.17
N VAL A 282 -0.36 -30.09 -8.44
CA VAL A 282 -1.61 -29.49 -8.91
C VAL A 282 -2.79 -30.14 -8.19
N GLU A 283 -3.74 -29.31 -7.75
CA GLU A 283 -4.86 -29.75 -6.93
C GLU A 283 -6.02 -30.27 -7.77
N LEU A 284 -6.38 -29.58 -8.86
CA LEU A 284 -7.42 -29.98 -9.81
C LEU A 284 -6.81 -30.12 -11.22
N PHE A 285 -7.08 -31.25 -11.89
CA PHE A 285 -6.62 -31.51 -13.25
C PHE A 285 -7.78 -31.92 -14.15
N GLU A 286 -8.00 -31.16 -15.22
CA GLU A 286 -8.91 -31.49 -16.31
C GLU A 286 -8.09 -32.01 -17.51
N PRO A 287 -8.18 -33.31 -17.84
CA PRO A 287 -7.29 -33.95 -18.82
C PRO A 287 -7.35 -33.32 -20.21
N PHE A 288 -8.53 -32.95 -20.68
CA PHE A 288 -8.79 -32.27 -21.94
C PHE A 288 -10.24 -31.78 -21.96
N ARG A 289 -10.49 -30.65 -22.64
CA ARG A 289 -11.85 -30.19 -23.00
C ARG A 289 -12.29 -30.85 -24.32
N HIS A 290 -13.60 -30.97 -24.57
CA HIS A 290 -14.12 -31.52 -25.84
C HIS A 290 -13.79 -30.61 -27.04
N PHE A 291 -13.60 -31.22 -28.22
CA PHE A 291 -13.41 -30.53 -29.50
C PHE A 291 -14.30 -31.18 -30.56
N ASP A 292 -14.82 -30.41 -31.52
CA ASP A 292 -15.61 -30.92 -32.66
C ASP A 292 -14.82 -31.79 -33.67
N LEU A 293 -13.65 -32.32 -33.27
CA LEU A 293 -12.77 -33.17 -34.07
C LEU A 293 -13.17 -34.64 -34.07
N LEU A 294 -13.88 -35.09 -33.02
CA LEU A 294 -14.30 -36.48 -32.86
C LEU A 294 -15.77 -36.53 -32.44
N PRO A 295 -16.51 -37.59 -32.81
CA PRO A 295 -17.83 -37.85 -32.26
C PRO A 295 -17.79 -38.00 -30.74
N SER A 296 -18.86 -37.58 -30.06
CA SER A 296 -18.94 -37.59 -28.59
C SER A 296 -18.73 -38.98 -27.95
N GLU A 297 -19.18 -40.05 -28.61
CA GLU A 297 -18.97 -41.44 -28.16
C GLU A 297 -17.49 -41.82 -28.05
N GLU A 298 -16.66 -41.29 -28.96
CA GLU A 298 -15.23 -41.56 -28.98
C GLU A 298 -14.51 -40.80 -27.87
N TYR A 299 -14.98 -39.60 -27.52
CA TYR A 299 -14.47 -38.87 -26.35
C TYR A 299 -14.80 -39.55 -25.03
N ILE A 300 -16.01 -40.06 -24.86
CA ILE A 300 -16.40 -40.84 -23.67
C ILE A 300 -15.49 -42.08 -23.58
N SER A 301 -15.30 -42.79 -24.68
CA SER A 301 -14.39 -43.95 -24.74
C SER A 301 -12.96 -43.58 -24.36
N LEU A 302 -12.48 -42.41 -24.81
CA LEU A 302 -11.16 -41.89 -24.48
C LEU A 302 -11.02 -41.59 -22.98
N TYR A 303 -12.02 -40.96 -22.35
CA TYR A 303 -12.01 -40.73 -20.89
C TYR A 303 -11.99 -42.05 -20.10
N LYS A 304 -12.74 -43.07 -20.53
CA LYS A 304 -12.73 -44.42 -19.93
C LYS A 304 -11.34 -45.05 -20.01
N GLU A 305 -10.73 -45.02 -21.19
CA GLU A 305 -9.42 -45.62 -21.42
C GLU A 305 -8.30 -44.89 -20.66
N LEU A 306 -8.35 -43.57 -20.59
CA LEU A 306 -7.33 -42.75 -19.92
C LEU A 306 -7.40 -42.83 -18.40
N LEU A 307 -8.57 -43.02 -17.82
CA LEU A 307 -8.77 -42.93 -16.37
C LEU A 307 -7.82 -43.85 -15.57
N PRO A 308 -7.70 -45.17 -15.86
CA PRO A 308 -6.75 -46.03 -15.17
C PRO A 308 -5.29 -45.56 -15.29
N GLU A 309 -4.88 -45.07 -16.47
CA GLU A 309 -3.52 -44.59 -16.69
C GLU A 309 -3.26 -43.26 -15.97
N LEU A 310 -4.23 -42.33 -15.98
CA LEU A 310 -4.17 -41.08 -15.23
C LEU A 310 -4.00 -41.35 -13.73
N ARG A 311 -4.77 -42.30 -13.17
CA ARG A 311 -4.69 -42.64 -11.74
C ARG A 311 -3.39 -43.34 -11.34
N LYS A 312 -2.61 -43.88 -12.29
CA LYS A 312 -1.26 -44.39 -12.01
C LYS A 312 -0.23 -43.28 -11.82
N VAL A 313 -0.46 -42.12 -12.44
CA VAL A 313 0.56 -41.04 -12.53
C VAL A 313 0.16 -39.76 -11.80
N TYR A 314 -1.12 -39.58 -11.46
CA TYR A 314 -1.63 -38.39 -10.80
C TYR A 314 -2.59 -38.75 -9.66
N SER A 315 -2.28 -38.24 -8.47
CA SER A 315 -2.97 -38.51 -7.21
C SER A 315 -3.98 -37.43 -6.83
N GLY A 316 -3.93 -36.26 -7.47
CA GLY A 316 -4.84 -35.15 -7.23
C GLY A 316 -6.27 -35.37 -7.77
N LYS A 317 -7.08 -34.33 -7.73
CA LYS A 317 -8.50 -34.41 -8.12
C LYS A 317 -8.64 -34.26 -9.63
N LEU A 318 -9.43 -35.14 -10.23
CA LEU A 318 -9.73 -35.10 -11.67
C LEU A 318 -11.07 -34.39 -11.91
N VAL A 319 -11.09 -33.54 -12.93
CA VAL A 319 -12.27 -32.79 -13.35
C VAL A 319 -12.69 -33.22 -14.75
N LEU A 320 -13.98 -33.51 -14.94
CA LEU A 320 -14.59 -33.74 -16.25
C LEU A 320 -15.07 -32.43 -16.86
N SER A 321 -14.78 -32.27 -18.15
CA SER A 321 -15.24 -31.17 -18.98
C SER A 321 -16.78 -31.12 -19.05
N PRO A 322 -17.40 -29.93 -19.16
CA PRO A 322 -18.85 -29.80 -19.17
C PRO A 322 -19.49 -30.44 -20.41
N ASP A 323 -18.73 -30.52 -21.50
CA ASP A 323 -19.17 -31.07 -22.79
C ASP A 323 -19.52 -32.57 -22.71
N VAL A 324 -19.02 -33.29 -21.70
CA VAL A 324 -19.41 -34.69 -21.44
C VAL A 324 -20.90 -34.83 -21.14
N LEU A 325 -21.53 -33.76 -20.65
CA LEU A 325 -22.96 -33.75 -20.31
C LEU A 325 -23.87 -33.38 -21.49
N ASP A 326 -23.31 -32.93 -22.62
CA ASP A 326 -24.07 -32.61 -23.84
C ASP A 326 -24.25 -33.83 -24.77
N VAL A 327 -23.77 -35.00 -24.34
CA VAL A 327 -23.91 -36.26 -25.07
C VAL A 327 -25.20 -36.97 -24.67
N ASP A 328 -25.82 -37.71 -25.61
CA ASP A 328 -27.01 -38.52 -25.35
C ASP A 328 -26.83 -39.41 -24.10
N PHE A 329 -27.69 -39.20 -23.10
CA PHE A 329 -27.71 -39.94 -21.84
C PHE A 329 -27.99 -41.44 -22.00
N SER A 330 -28.23 -41.92 -23.23
CA SER A 330 -28.28 -43.34 -23.58
C SER A 330 -26.91 -44.04 -23.53
N LEU A 331 -25.80 -43.30 -23.48
CA LEU A 331 -24.45 -43.88 -23.37
C LEU A 331 -24.10 -44.19 -21.91
N ASP A 332 -23.31 -45.24 -21.70
CA ASP A 332 -22.88 -45.74 -20.39
C ASP A 332 -21.85 -44.80 -19.73
N LEU A 333 -22.33 -43.63 -19.31
CA LEU A 333 -21.60 -42.58 -18.59
C LEU A 333 -21.29 -42.96 -17.14
N GLU A 334 -21.95 -43.99 -16.60
CA GLU A 334 -21.85 -44.41 -15.20
C GLU A 334 -20.40 -44.73 -14.80
N GLU A 335 -19.68 -45.46 -15.64
CA GLU A 335 -18.28 -45.84 -15.41
C GLU A 335 -17.31 -44.65 -15.50
N VAL A 336 -17.57 -43.68 -16.39
CA VAL A 336 -16.75 -42.45 -16.48
C VAL A 336 -17.00 -41.58 -15.25
N LEU A 337 -18.26 -41.33 -14.91
CA LEU A 337 -18.62 -40.43 -13.83
C LEU A 337 -18.15 -40.92 -12.46
N ALA A 338 -18.10 -42.24 -12.23
CA ALA A 338 -17.63 -42.80 -10.96
C ALA A 338 -16.11 -42.65 -10.71
N GLY A 339 -15.31 -42.41 -11.76
CA GLY A 339 -13.85 -42.34 -11.67
C GLY A 339 -13.24 -40.95 -11.45
N TYR A 340 -14.05 -39.91 -11.64
CA TYR A 340 -13.66 -38.50 -11.57
C TYR A 340 -14.23 -37.86 -10.30
N ASP A 341 -13.55 -36.83 -9.80
CA ASP A 341 -13.95 -36.18 -8.55
C ASP A 341 -14.96 -35.06 -8.79
N TYR A 342 -14.79 -34.33 -9.90
CA TYR A 342 -15.63 -33.19 -10.26
C TYR A 342 -16.13 -33.28 -11.70
N VAL A 343 -17.29 -32.66 -11.96
CA VAL A 343 -17.79 -32.40 -13.31
C VAL A 343 -18.16 -30.92 -13.44
N GLU A 344 -17.63 -30.25 -14.45
CA GLU A 344 -18.01 -28.89 -14.76
C GLU A 344 -19.42 -28.83 -15.35
N VAL A 345 -20.16 -27.74 -15.09
CA VAL A 345 -21.56 -27.65 -15.49
C VAL A 345 -21.86 -26.28 -16.08
N LEU A 346 -22.13 -26.22 -17.38
CA LEU A 346 -22.60 -25.01 -18.05
C LEU A 346 -24.11 -24.86 -17.88
N ALA A 347 -24.53 -24.26 -16.77
CA ALA A 347 -25.93 -24.24 -16.35
C ALA A 347 -26.90 -23.53 -17.34
N ALA A 348 -26.40 -22.70 -18.26
CA ALA A 348 -27.22 -21.90 -19.18
C ALA A 348 -26.98 -22.18 -20.68
N ARG A 349 -26.33 -23.29 -21.03
CA ARG A 349 -25.83 -23.53 -22.41
C ARG A 349 -26.93 -23.68 -23.47
N ASN A 350 -28.00 -24.43 -23.17
CA ASN A 350 -29.01 -24.84 -24.16
C ASN A 350 -30.45 -24.51 -23.73
N PRO A 351 -30.83 -23.22 -23.67
CA PRO A 351 -32.23 -22.84 -23.50
C PRO A 351 -33.05 -23.14 -24.78
N PRO A 352 -34.39 -23.05 -24.73
CA PRO A 352 -35.22 -23.02 -25.94
C PRO A 352 -34.80 -21.90 -26.90
N LEU A 353 -35.05 -22.07 -28.21
CA LEU A 353 -34.78 -21.01 -29.20
C LEU A 353 -35.60 -19.75 -28.93
N ASN A 354 -34.97 -18.59 -29.15
CA ASN A 354 -35.49 -17.26 -28.79
C ASN A 354 -35.94 -17.18 -27.32
N PRO A 355 -35.07 -17.50 -26.36
CA PRO A 355 -35.45 -17.59 -24.96
C PRO A 355 -35.77 -16.21 -24.36
N ASN A 356 -36.78 -16.14 -23.49
CA ASN A 356 -36.92 -15.01 -22.57
C ASN A 356 -36.11 -15.25 -21.27
N THR A 357 -36.10 -14.27 -20.37
CA THR A 357 -35.39 -14.37 -19.08
C THR A 357 -35.85 -15.56 -18.23
N SER A 358 -37.16 -15.83 -18.19
CA SER A 358 -37.72 -16.98 -17.46
C SER A 358 -37.27 -18.33 -18.03
N ASP A 359 -37.13 -18.43 -19.35
CA ASP A 359 -36.67 -19.66 -20.01
C ASP A 359 -35.21 -19.97 -19.66
N TYR A 360 -34.36 -18.95 -19.58
CA TYR A 360 -32.99 -19.09 -19.07
C TYR A 360 -32.96 -19.52 -17.60
N GLU A 361 -33.75 -18.90 -16.72
CA GLU A 361 -33.79 -19.30 -15.31
C GLU A 361 -34.28 -20.75 -15.13
N LYS A 362 -35.29 -21.17 -15.91
CA LYS A 362 -35.75 -22.57 -15.94
C LYS A 362 -34.65 -23.51 -16.44
N THR A 363 -33.88 -23.08 -17.44
CA THR A 363 -32.74 -23.85 -17.98
C THR A 363 -31.67 -24.02 -16.93
N ILE A 364 -31.29 -22.95 -16.22
CA ILE A 364 -30.34 -22.99 -15.09
C ILE A 364 -30.81 -23.99 -14.03
N ARG A 365 -32.06 -23.88 -13.58
CA ARG A 365 -32.63 -24.82 -12.60
C ARG A 365 -32.66 -26.27 -13.11
N LYS A 366 -32.98 -26.48 -14.39
CA LYS A 366 -32.99 -27.81 -15.02
C LYS A 366 -31.61 -28.44 -14.98
N TYR A 367 -30.57 -27.73 -15.42
CA TYR A 367 -29.20 -28.25 -15.41
C TYR A 367 -28.69 -28.49 -13.99
N LEU A 368 -28.94 -27.56 -13.07
CA LEU A 368 -28.51 -27.73 -11.68
C LEU A 368 -29.25 -28.88 -10.97
N ASN A 369 -30.55 -29.10 -11.26
CA ASN A 369 -31.28 -30.28 -10.77
C ASN A 369 -30.75 -31.58 -11.36
N PHE A 370 -30.38 -31.58 -12.64
CA PHE A 370 -29.82 -32.74 -13.31
C PHE A 370 -28.51 -33.18 -12.63
N VAL A 371 -27.64 -32.23 -12.29
CA VAL A 371 -26.36 -32.55 -11.65
C VAL A 371 -26.47 -32.89 -10.16
N ASP A 372 -27.49 -32.40 -9.45
CA ASP A 372 -27.84 -32.92 -8.11
C ASP A 372 -28.19 -34.42 -8.14
N ASN A 373 -28.88 -34.86 -9.20
CA ASN A 373 -29.14 -36.28 -9.42
C ASN A 373 -27.86 -37.05 -9.74
N LEU A 374 -26.93 -36.47 -10.52
CA LEU A 374 -25.63 -37.08 -10.79
C LEU A 374 -24.81 -37.27 -9.52
N ARG A 375 -24.73 -36.24 -8.67
CA ARG A 375 -24.06 -36.34 -7.37
C ARG A 375 -24.68 -37.45 -6.52
N SER A 376 -26.01 -37.48 -6.41
CA SER A 376 -26.72 -38.48 -5.62
C SER A 376 -26.53 -39.90 -6.14
N LYS A 377 -26.42 -40.07 -7.47
CA LYS A 377 -26.31 -41.38 -8.12
C LYS A 377 -24.86 -41.90 -8.20
N TYR A 378 -23.89 -41.02 -8.48
CA TYR A 378 -22.51 -41.40 -8.82
C TYR A 378 -21.46 -40.85 -7.87
N GLY A 379 -21.82 -39.97 -6.93
CA GLY A 379 -20.87 -39.38 -5.98
C GLY A 379 -19.91 -38.34 -6.56
N ILE A 380 -20.14 -37.91 -7.81
CA ILE A 380 -19.35 -36.87 -8.47
C ILE A 380 -19.82 -35.46 -8.07
N GLU A 381 -18.88 -34.55 -7.84
CA GLU A 381 -19.17 -33.21 -7.36
C GLU A 381 -19.32 -32.20 -8.51
N PRO A 382 -20.46 -31.50 -8.65
CA PRO A 382 -20.63 -30.51 -9.72
C PRO A 382 -19.85 -29.23 -9.41
N LEU A 383 -19.25 -28.66 -10.44
CA LEU A 383 -18.64 -27.33 -10.45
C LEU A 383 -19.39 -26.48 -11.49
N PRO A 384 -20.45 -25.75 -11.08
CA PRO A 384 -21.13 -24.81 -11.96
C PRO A 384 -20.14 -23.80 -12.55
N GLU A 385 -20.08 -23.77 -13.88
CA GLU A 385 -19.27 -22.85 -14.67
C GLU A 385 -20.20 -21.76 -15.23
N TYR A 386 -19.78 -20.51 -15.09
CA TYR A 386 -20.37 -19.40 -15.82
C TYR A 386 -19.55 -19.07 -17.07
N ILE A 387 -20.18 -19.20 -18.25
CA ILE A 387 -19.72 -18.60 -19.51
C ILE A 387 -20.85 -17.71 -20.02
N GLY A 388 -20.83 -16.42 -19.69
CA GLY A 388 -21.78 -15.44 -20.23
C GLY A 388 -21.15 -14.55 -21.27
N HIS A 389 -20.52 -15.16 -22.28
CA HIS A 389 -20.11 -14.43 -23.47
C HIS A 389 -21.37 -14.17 -24.31
N ILE A 390 -21.50 -12.94 -24.80
CA ILE A 390 -22.72 -12.45 -25.45
C ILE A 390 -23.02 -13.13 -26.80
N ASP A 391 -22.00 -13.71 -27.43
CA ASP A 391 -22.10 -14.58 -28.61
C ASP A 391 -22.85 -15.89 -28.29
N VAL A 392 -22.54 -16.54 -27.16
CA VAL A 392 -23.22 -17.77 -26.70
C VAL A 392 -24.70 -17.47 -26.45
N ILE A 393 -25.01 -16.29 -25.92
CA ILE A 393 -26.39 -15.83 -25.76
C ILE A 393 -27.02 -15.61 -27.15
N ARG A 394 -26.35 -14.88 -28.05
CA ARG A 394 -26.85 -14.58 -29.41
C ARG A 394 -27.11 -15.84 -30.24
N GLN A 395 -26.31 -16.90 -30.07
CA GLN A 395 -26.47 -18.18 -30.80
C GLN A 395 -27.83 -18.84 -30.53
N GLN A 396 -28.50 -18.51 -29.43
CA GLN A 396 -29.83 -19.04 -29.09
C GLN A 396 -30.98 -18.32 -29.80
N PHE A 397 -30.70 -17.24 -30.54
CA PHE A 397 -31.71 -16.44 -31.24
C PHE A 397 -31.66 -16.67 -32.75
N THR A 398 -32.84 -16.88 -33.32
CA THR A 398 -33.05 -17.14 -34.75
C THR A 398 -32.91 -15.89 -35.63
N SER A 399 -33.01 -14.69 -35.05
CA SER A 399 -32.83 -13.42 -35.76
C SER A 399 -32.28 -12.31 -34.85
N ASP A 400 -31.74 -11.25 -35.46
CA ASP A 400 -31.21 -10.08 -34.74
C ASP A 400 -32.32 -9.26 -34.06
N GLU A 401 -33.55 -9.31 -34.58
CA GLU A 401 -34.72 -8.66 -33.98
C GLU A 401 -35.08 -9.30 -32.64
N HIS A 402 -35.22 -10.63 -32.60
CA HIS A 402 -35.54 -11.34 -31.35
C HIS A 402 -34.43 -11.17 -30.30
N PHE A 403 -33.16 -11.19 -30.74
CA PHE A 403 -32.05 -10.91 -29.84
C PHE A 403 -32.10 -9.48 -29.31
N THR A 404 -32.38 -8.50 -30.17
CA THR A 404 -32.55 -7.10 -29.76
C THR A 404 -33.72 -6.94 -28.77
N GLU A 405 -34.83 -7.63 -28.99
CA GLU A 405 -35.98 -7.63 -28.08
C GLU A 405 -35.59 -8.20 -26.71
N PHE A 406 -34.89 -9.33 -26.66
CA PHE A 406 -34.36 -9.86 -25.40
C PHE A 406 -33.45 -8.85 -24.69
N MET A 407 -32.50 -8.27 -25.41
CA MET A 407 -31.57 -7.27 -24.88
C MET A 407 -32.29 -6.01 -24.37
N SER A 408 -33.46 -5.66 -24.90
CA SER A 408 -34.25 -4.51 -24.46
C SER A 408 -34.79 -4.62 -23.02
N ASN A 409 -34.75 -5.82 -22.43
CA ASN A 409 -35.06 -6.02 -21.00
C ASN A 409 -33.96 -5.51 -20.07
N PHE A 410 -32.82 -5.08 -20.61
CA PHE A 410 -31.64 -4.68 -19.86
C PHE A 410 -31.15 -3.30 -20.31
N ASN A 411 -30.55 -2.54 -19.40
CA ASN A 411 -30.03 -1.21 -19.75
C ASN A 411 -28.69 -1.28 -20.51
N SER A 412 -27.96 -2.38 -20.38
CA SER A 412 -26.65 -2.58 -21.01
C SER A 412 -26.31 -4.07 -21.19
N THR A 413 -25.34 -4.37 -22.05
CA THR A 413 -24.78 -5.73 -22.20
C THR A 413 -24.15 -6.23 -20.90
N GLU A 414 -23.55 -5.35 -20.11
CA GLU A 414 -22.96 -5.71 -18.82
C GLU A 414 -24.04 -6.12 -17.81
N ASP A 415 -25.22 -5.47 -17.81
CA ASP A 415 -26.34 -5.83 -16.93
C ASP A 415 -26.85 -7.25 -17.22
N VAL A 416 -26.88 -7.68 -18.48
CA VAL A 416 -27.21 -9.06 -18.87
C VAL A 416 -26.26 -10.04 -18.22
N ARG A 417 -24.95 -9.74 -18.25
CA ARG A 417 -23.91 -10.59 -17.65
C ARG A 417 -24.04 -10.66 -16.14
N VAL A 418 -24.25 -9.51 -15.48
CA VAL A 418 -24.52 -9.44 -14.02
C VAL A 418 -25.74 -10.28 -13.68
N TRP A 419 -26.82 -10.19 -14.47
CA TRP A 419 -28.03 -10.98 -14.28
C TRP A 419 -27.74 -12.49 -14.37
N PHE A 420 -26.98 -12.96 -15.36
CA PHE A 420 -26.59 -14.37 -15.45
C PHE A 420 -25.76 -14.83 -14.25
N ILE A 421 -24.74 -14.06 -13.85
CA ILE A 421 -23.89 -14.38 -12.69
C ILE A 421 -24.76 -14.52 -11.44
N ASN A 422 -25.64 -13.56 -11.17
CA ASN A 422 -26.53 -13.60 -10.02
C ASN A 422 -27.43 -14.84 -10.05
N ASN A 423 -28.04 -15.17 -11.18
CA ASN A 423 -28.92 -16.33 -11.27
C ASN A 423 -28.18 -17.65 -11.02
N ILE A 424 -27.01 -17.83 -11.63
CA ILE A 424 -26.22 -19.07 -11.47
C ILE A 424 -25.68 -19.17 -10.04
N VAL A 425 -25.10 -18.09 -9.49
CA VAL A 425 -24.48 -18.13 -8.16
C VAL A 425 -25.54 -18.22 -7.06
N ASN A 426 -26.66 -17.50 -7.14
CA ASN A 426 -27.74 -17.61 -6.16
C ASN A 426 -28.35 -19.02 -6.15
N GLU A 427 -28.60 -19.60 -7.33
CA GLU A 427 -29.13 -20.96 -7.44
C GLU A 427 -28.11 -22.02 -7.01
N THR A 428 -26.81 -21.74 -7.19
CA THR A 428 -25.73 -22.60 -6.68
C THR A 428 -25.68 -22.57 -5.16
N LEU A 429 -25.76 -21.38 -4.56
CA LEU A 429 -25.71 -21.17 -3.11
C LEU A 429 -26.96 -21.64 -2.37
N SER A 430 -28.11 -21.74 -3.04
CA SER A 430 -29.32 -22.34 -2.47
C SER A 430 -29.24 -23.88 -2.37
N ARG A 431 -28.21 -24.48 -2.96
CA ARG A 431 -27.94 -25.91 -3.00
C ARG A 431 -26.66 -26.25 -2.23
N ALA A 432 -26.42 -27.53 -2.00
CA ALA A 432 -25.23 -28.00 -1.29
C ALA A 432 -23.98 -28.08 -2.19
N PHE A 433 -23.81 -27.18 -3.16
CA PHE A 433 -22.65 -27.20 -4.06
C PHE A 433 -21.40 -26.67 -3.36
N ILE A 434 -20.26 -27.33 -3.62
CA ILE A 434 -19.00 -27.08 -2.92
C ILE A 434 -18.04 -26.18 -3.69
N GLY A 435 -18.49 -25.60 -4.81
CA GLY A 435 -17.65 -24.74 -5.62
C GLY A 435 -18.37 -24.08 -6.78
N VAL A 436 -17.70 -23.10 -7.37
CA VAL A 436 -18.12 -22.38 -8.56
C VAL A 436 -16.88 -21.98 -9.36
N ASP A 437 -16.97 -22.11 -10.68
CA ASP A 437 -15.99 -21.57 -11.61
C ASP A 437 -16.58 -20.36 -12.32
N VAL A 438 -16.14 -19.16 -11.92
CA VAL A 438 -16.68 -17.92 -12.46
C VAL A 438 -15.66 -17.34 -13.43
N HIS A 439 -16.13 -17.00 -14.63
CA HIS A 439 -15.35 -16.27 -15.63
C HIS A 439 -15.80 -14.80 -15.69
N PRO A 440 -15.61 -14.00 -14.62
CA PRO A 440 -16.30 -12.73 -14.55
C PRO A 440 -15.76 -11.66 -15.52
N LEU A 441 -14.61 -11.83 -16.19
CA LEU A 441 -13.87 -10.64 -16.64
C LEU A 441 -13.08 -10.75 -17.94
N TRP A 442 -13.18 -9.64 -18.67
CA TRP A 442 -12.10 -8.91 -19.32
C TRP A 442 -12.11 -7.57 -18.58
N PHE A 443 -10.99 -7.03 -18.11
CA PHE A 443 -10.95 -5.64 -17.66
C PHE A 443 -10.36 -4.80 -18.79
N PHE A 444 -10.68 -3.50 -18.77
CA PHE A 444 -9.83 -2.40 -19.19
C PHE A 444 -8.79 -2.69 -20.28
N HIS A 445 -8.92 -1.96 -21.40
CA HIS A 445 -8.03 -1.83 -22.55
C HIS A 445 -8.43 -2.52 -23.87
N MET A 446 -9.59 -3.16 -23.92
CA MET A 446 -10.23 -3.53 -25.20
C MET A 446 -11.74 -3.36 -25.10
N LYS A 447 -12.35 -2.78 -26.13
CA LYS A 447 -13.79 -2.86 -26.31
C LYS A 447 -14.13 -4.33 -26.45
N TYR A 448 -15.00 -4.85 -25.59
CA TYR A 448 -15.33 -6.27 -25.54
C TYR A 448 -15.62 -6.76 -26.96
N PRO A 449 -14.77 -7.64 -27.53
CA PRO A 449 -14.86 -7.99 -28.93
C PRO A 449 -16.07 -8.90 -29.05
N ILE A 450 -17.11 -8.36 -29.65
CA ILE A 450 -18.14 -9.21 -30.19
C ILE A 450 -17.79 -9.33 -31.67
N TYR A 451 -17.59 -10.57 -32.12
CA TYR A 451 -17.11 -10.96 -33.46
C TYR A 451 -17.81 -10.22 -34.63
N ASP A 452 -17.29 -10.36 -35.85
CA ASP A 452 -17.78 -9.66 -37.04
C ASP A 452 -19.32 -9.72 -37.20
N GLY A 453 -19.96 -8.55 -37.30
CA GLY A 453 -21.40 -8.40 -37.52
C GLY A 453 -21.96 -7.10 -36.94
N GLU A 454 -22.94 -6.50 -37.61
CA GLU A 454 -23.55 -5.22 -37.16
C GLU A 454 -24.23 -5.35 -35.78
N ILE A 455 -24.86 -6.49 -35.50
CA ILE A 455 -25.51 -6.77 -34.21
C ILE A 455 -24.51 -6.82 -33.06
N PHE A 456 -23.32 -7.34 -33.31
CA PHE A 456 -22.25 -7.49 -32.34
C PHE A 456 -21.59 -6.14 -32.05
N LYS A 457 -21.37 -5.31 -33.06
CA LYS A 457 -20.95 -3.91 -32.87
C LYS A 457 -21.94 -3.11 -32.04
N LYS A 458 -23.24 -3.30 -32.25
CA LYS A 458 -24.33 -2.62 -31.51
C LYS A 458 -24.29 -2.88 -30.00
N PHE A 459 -23.91 -4.08 -29.56
CA PHE A 459 -23.88 -4.48 -28.15
C PHE A 459 -22.47 -4.55 -27.54
N SER A 460 -21.45 -4.16 -28.29
CA SER A 460 -20.06 -4.08 -27.81
C SER A 460 -19.91 -2.95 -26.78
N TYR A 461 -19.18 -3.21 -25.70
CA TYR A 461 -19.05 -2.28 -24.58
C TYR A 461 -17.64 -2.37 -23.97
N TRP A 462 -17.27 -1.40 -23.15
CA TRP A 462 -16.02 -1.41 -22.40
C TRP A 462 -16.26 -2.06 -21.02
N PRO A 463 -15.63 -3.22 -20.70
CA PRO A 463 -15.88 -3.93 -19.46
C PRO A 463 -15.36 -3.24 -18.20
N THR A 464 -16.24 -3.06 -17.21
CA THR A 464 -15.90 -2.41 -15.94
C THR A 464 -15.50 -3.42 -14.85
N LYS A 465 -15.05 -2.93 -13.69
CA LYS A 465 -14.82 -3.71 -12.47
C LYS A 465 -16.07 -4.33 -11.88
N ARG A 466 -17.25 -3.85 -12.26
CA ARG A 466 -18.54 -4.21 -11.66
C ARG A 466 -18.77 -5.72 -11.58
N LEU A 467 -18.35 -6.48 -12.59
CA LEU A 467 -18.48 -7.94 -12.60
C LEU A 467 -17.65 -8.62 -11.49
N THR A 468 -16.47 -8.09 -11.16
CA THR A 468 -15.64 -8.58 -10.05
C THR A 468 -16.30 -8.26 -8.72
N ASN A 469 -16.79 -7.02 -8.57
CA ASN A 469 -17.47 -6.57 -7.37
C ASN A 469 -18.74 -7.38 -7.10
N VAL A 470 -19.49 -7.74 -8.15
CA VAL A 470 -20.68 -8.61 -8.05
C VAL A 470 -20.30 -9.99 -7.53
N VAL A 471 -19.26 -10.61 -8.10
CA VAL A 471 -18.83 -11.95 -7.69
C VAL A 471 -18.25 -11.95 -6.27
N ALA A 472 -17.45 -10.95 -5.91
CA ALA A 472 -16.84 -10.84 -4.59
C ALA A 472 -17.90 -10.93 -3.46
N LYS A 473 -19.07 -10.30 -3.63
CA LYS A 473 -20.18 -10.36 -2.65
C LYS A 473 -20.61 -11.77 -2.27
N TYR A 474 -20.38 -12.75 -3.15
CA TYR A 474 -20.71 -14.16 -2.91
C TYR A 474 -19.52 -14.99 -2.43
N LEU A 475 -18.30 -14.59 -2.80
CA LEU A 475 -17.09 -15.38 -2.59
C LEU A 475 -16.37 -15.07 -1.28
N ILE A 476 -16.61 -13.91 -0.65
CA ILE A 476 -15.95 -13.51 0.60
C ILE A 476 -16.96 -13.16 1.69
N HIS A 477 -16.53 -13.30 2.93
CA HIS A 477 -17.18 -12.64 4.06
C HIS A 477 -16.73 -11.18 4.15
N PRO A 478 -17.63 -10.25 4.54
CA PRO A 478 -17.25 -8.88 4.84
C PRO A 478 -16.19 -8.83 5.94
N TYR A 479 -15.31 -7.83 5.87
CA TYR A 479 -14.28 -7.56 6.86
C TYR A 479 -14.42 -6.14 7.42
N ASN A 480 -13.64 -5.79 8.44
CA ASN A 480 -13.81 -4.55 9.18
C ASN A 480 -13.26 -3.31 8.45
N GLU A 481 -14.08 -2.67 7.60
CA GLU A 481 -13.70 -1.45 6.87
C GLU A 481 -13.41 -0.26 7.81
N ASP A 482 -14.12 -0.14 8.93
CA ASP A 482 -13.90 0.97 9.88
C ASP A 482 -12.50 0.89 10.51
N GLY A 483 -12.03 -0.33 10.82
CA GLY A 483 -10.67 -0.59 11.29
C GLY A 483 -9.62 -0.22 10.25
N LYS A 484 -9.82 -0.61 8.99
CA LYS A 484 -8.93 -0.24 7.87
C LYS A 484 -8.83 1.27 7.69
N ILE A 485 -9.96 1.98 7.67
CA ILE A 485 -9.98 3.45 7.54
C ILE A 485 -9.28 4.11 8.73
N ALA A 486 -9.55 3.63 9.96
CA ALA A 486 -8.89 4.15 11.16
C ALA A 486 -7.37 3.98 11.11
N LEU A 487 -6.87 2.84 10.61
CA LEU A 487 -5.43 2.59 10.42
C LEU A 487 -4.81 3.58 9.42
N ILE A 488 -5.45 3.80 8.27
CA ILE A 488 -4.95 4.74 7.26
C ILE A 488 -4.88 6.14 7.86
N MET A 489 -5.91 6.59 8.59
CA MET A 489 -5.91 7.89 9.28
C MET A 489 -4.78 7.98 10.33
N LEU A 490 -4.54 6.91 11.10
CA LEU A 490 -3.44 6.84 12.07
C LEU A 490 -2.08 7.03 11.39
N GLN A 491 -1.85 6.40 10.23
CA GLN A 491 -0.60 6.54 9.48
C GLN A 491 -0.40 7.96 8.96
N HIS A 492 -1.45 8.59 8.42
CA HIS A 492 -1.41 9.98 7.97
C HIS A 492 -1.08 10.94 9.11
N ILE A 493 -1.74 10.77 10.27
CA ILE A 493 -1.48 11.60 11.45
C ILE A 493 -0.09 11.35 12.03
N LYS A 494 0.42 10.12 11.99
CA LYS A 494 1.78 9.82 12.46
C LYS A 494 2.84 10.53 11.62
N LEU A 495 2.67 10.56 10.30
CA LEU A 495 3.53 11.36 9.41
C LEU A 495 3.44 12.86 9.72
N ALA A 496 2.22 13.39 9.85
CA ALA A 496 2.00 14.81 10.15
C ALA A 496 2.54 15.24 11.52
N GLN A 497 2.38 14.39 12.53
CA GLN A 497 2.91 14.64 13.87
C GLN A 497 4.43 14.62 13.87
N ASN A 498 5.08 13.68 13.17
CA ASN A 498 6.54 13.64 13.09
C ASN A 498 7.10 14.94 12.48
N SER A 499 6.46 15.46 11.43
CA SER A 499 6.75 16.77 10.85
C SER A 499 6.63 17.90 11.88
N MET A 500 5.53 17.91 12.62
CA MET A 500 5.25 18.91 13.64
C MET A 500 6.27 18.86 14.79
N LEU A 501 6.60 17.67 15.31
CA LEU A 501 7.55 17.48 16.41
C LEU A 501 8.97 17.93 16.04
N ALA A 502 9.33 17.85 14.76
CA ALA A 502 10.63 18.33 14.28
C ALA A 502 10.71 19.86 14.16
N THR A 503 9.57 20.56 14.09
CA THR A 503 9.50 21.98 13.70
C THR A 503 8.86 22.91 14.74
N SER A 504 7.98 22.40 15.60
CA SER A 504 7.25 23.17 16.62
C SER A 504 8.07 23.31 17.91
N SER A 505 8.12 24.53 18.45
CA SER A 505 8.62 24.82 19.80
C SER A 505 7.50 25.02 20.82
N ASN A 506 6.23 24.96 20.41
CA ASN A 506 5.09 25.16 21.29
C ASN A 506 4.73 23.88 22.05
N LEU A 507 5.09 23.82 23.33
CA LEU A 507 4.86 22.66 24.19
C LEU A 507 3.38 22.30 24.36
N GLN A 508 2.47 23.27 24.32
CA GLN A 508 1.04 23.01 24.45
C GLN A 508 0.48 22.32 23.20
N LEU A 509 0.90 22.77 22.02
CA LEU A 509 0.55 22.14 20.73
C LEU A 509 1.12 20.71 20.66
N VAL A 510 2.40 20.55 21.00
CA VAL A 510 3.07 19.24 21.05
C VAL A 510 2.36 18.29 22.02
N HIS A 511 1.99 18.78 23.21
CA HIS A 511 1.26 18.00 24.19
C HIS A 511 -0.11 17.57 23.68
N TRP A 512 -0.91 18.50 23.12
CA TRP A 512 -2.23 18.20 22.54
C TRP A 512 -2.11 17.10 21.49
N ALA A 513 -1.28 17.29 20.47
CA ALA A 513 -1.14 16.32 19.38
C ALA A 513 -0.67 14.94 19.89
N SER A 514 0.27 14.92 20.83
CA SER A 514 0.76 13.66 21.43
C SER A 514 -0.32 12.96 22.25
N SER A 515 -1.12 13.72 23.00
CA SER A 515 -2.22 13.18 23.80
C SER A 515 -3.35 12.65 22.92
N SER A 516 -3.74 13.37 21.87
CA SER A 516 -4.77 12.96 20.92
C SER A 516 -4.37 11.70 20.15
N LEU A 517 -3.13 11.61 19.63
CA LEU A 517 -2.68 10.39 18.97
C LEU A 517 -2.66 9.20 19.92
N LYS A 518 -2.24 9.40 21.17
CA LYS A 518 -2.24 8.34 22.20
C LYS A 518 -3.65 7.87 22.54
N GLU A 519 -4.61 8.79 22.59
CA GLU A 519 -6.03 8.47 22.76
C GLU A 519 -6.55 7.65 21.57
N SER A 520 -6.31 8.11 20.35
CA SER A 520 -6.70 7.39 19.12
C SER A 520 -6.10 6.00 19.03
N LEU A 521 -4.81 5.84 19.36
CA LEU A 521 -4.15 4.52 19.38
C LEU A 521 -4.79 3.58 20.41
N ARG A 522 -5.07 4.06 21.62
CA ARG A 522 -5.75 3.25 22.64
C ARG A 522 -7.17 2.85 22.23
N ALA A 523 -7.91 3.76 21.61
CA ALA A 523 -9.24 3.46 21.08
C ALA A 523 -9.15 2.42 19.95
N TYR A 524 -8.22 2.59 19.02
CA TYR A 524 -7.94 1.64 17.95
C TYR A 524 -7.58 0.24 18.49
N GLU A 525 -6.68 0.16 19.48
CA GLU A 525 -6.28 -1.11 20.11
C GLU A 525 -7.44 -1.84 20.79
N LYS A 526 -8.46 -1.12 21.25
CA LYS A 526 -9.69 -1.68 21.84
C LYS A 526 -10.78 -2.02 20.82
N GLY A 527 -10.57 -1.70 19.54
CA GLY A 527 -11.60 -1.82 18.50
C GLY A 527 -12.65 -0.70 18.51
N GLU A 528 -12.41 0.40 19.23
CA GLU A 528 -13.29 1.58 19.30
C GLU A 528 -13.04 2.52 18.10
N TYR A 529 -13.08 1.97 16.87
CA TYR A 529 -12.62 2.65 15.65
C TYR A 529 -13.33 3.96 15.36
N MET A 530 -14.63 4.06 15.63
CA MET A 530 -15.39 5.31 15.44
C MET A 530 -14.90 6.44 16.34
N HIS A 531 -14.56 6.13 17.59
CA HIS A 531 -14.00 7.12 18.51
C HIS A 531 -12.58 7.51 18.08
N ALA A 532 -11.75 6.53 17.72
CA ALA A 532 -10.41 6.78 17.18
C ALA A 532 -10.46 7.73 15.98
N ARG A 533 -11.33 7.44 15.00
CA ARG A 533 -11.53 8.26 13.79
C ARG A 533 -12.02 9.66 14.11
N SER A 534 -12.91 9.83 15.08
CA SER A 534 -13.38 11.17 15.50
C SER A 534 -12.22 12.04 15.98
N VAL A 535 -11.35 11.49 16.82
CA VAL A 535 -10.17 12.22 17.33
C VAL A 535 -9.16 12.46 16.20
N LEU A 536 -8.96 11.49 15.31
CA LEU A 536 -8.05 11.64 14.16
C LEU A 536 -8.55 12.67 13.15
N GLN A 537 -9.86 12.77 12.93
CA GLN A 537 -10.45 13.78 12.04
C GLN A 537 -10.17 15.19 12.57
N GLU A 538 -10.27 15.39 13.89
CA GLU A 538 -9.92 16.64 14.54
C GLU A 538 -8.44 17.00 14.28
N MET A 539 -7.55 16.01 14.42
CA MET A 539 -6.12 16.21 14.13
C MET A 539 -5.86 16.51 12.65
N LEU A 540 -6.52 15.83 11.72
CA LEU A 540 -6.38 16.07 10.28
C LEU A 540 -6.82 17.50 9.93
N GLY A 541 -7.96 17.93 10.50
CA GLY A 541 -8.48 19.28 10.37
C GLY A 541 -7.51 20.35 10.84
N PHE A 542 -6.73 20.10 11.89
CA PHE A 542 -5.67 21.02 12.32
C PHE A 542 -4.62 21.25 11.22
N PHE A 543 -4.23 20.20 10.50
CA PHE A 543 -3.18 20.24 9.48
C PHE A 543 -3.67 20.67 8.08
N MET A 544 -4.97 20.92 7.88
CA MET A 544 -5.56 21.11 6.55
C MET A 544 -4.98 22.28 5.74
N HIS A 545 -4.43 23.30 6.40
CA HIS A 545 -3.77 24.44 5.74
C HIS A 545 -2.24 24.44 5.89
N VAL A 546 -1.67 23.40 6.50
CA VAL A 546 -0.23 23.24 6.64
C VAL A 546 0.34 22.75 5.31
N ARG A 547 1.31 23.48 4.75
CA ARG A 547 1.96 23.08 3.50
C ARG A 547 2.83 21.83 3.73
N ASN A 548 2.65 20.80 2.90
CA ASN A 548 3.33 19.49 3.02
C ASN A 548 3.20 18.89 4.42
N PRO A 549 1.98 18.65 4.92
CA PRO A 549 1.78 18.24 6.31
C PRO A 549 2.43 16.88 6.59
N LEU A 550 2.45 15.98 5.60
CA LEU A 550 3.04 14.64 5.71
C LEU A 550 4.57 14.63 5.72
N ASN A 551 5.23 15.76 5.42
CA ASN A 551 6.68 15.87 5.28
C ASN A 551 7.30 14.84 4.31
N ILE A 552 6.59 14.54 3.22
CA ILE A 552 7.11 13.69 2.15
C ILE A 552 7.86 14.58 1.17
N THR A 553 9.11 14.24 0.91
CA THR A 553 9.93 14.87 -0.12
C THR A 553 9.91 13.98 -1.36
N ILE A 554 9.78 14.59 -2.53
CA ILE A 554 9.87 13.87 -3.81
C ILE A 554 11.32 14.02 -4.27
N ASP A 555 12.15 13.02 -3.98
CA ASP A 555 13.58 12.98 -4.32
C ASP A 555 14.05 11.61 -4.85
N GLY A 556 13.16 10.61 -4.82
CA GLY A 556 13.42 9.25 -5.25
C GLY A 556 13.99 8.37 -4.15
N ASP A 557 14.00 8.82 -2.88
CA ASP A 557 14.38 8.05 -1.69
C ASP A 557 13.17 7.56 -0.90
N GLY A 558 13.09 6.25 -0.67
CA GLY A 558 11.96 5.61 0.01
C GLY A 558 11.91 5.81 1.52
N SER A 559 12.87 6.54 2.13
CA SER A 559 12.98 6.66 3.59
C SER A 559 11.76 7.30 4.26
N ASP A 560 11.05 8.18 3.55
CA ASP A 560 9.85 8.87 4.07
C ASP A 560 8.65 7.92 4.24
N TRP A 561 8.68 6.76 3.57
CA TRP A 561 7.57 5.80 3.48
C TRP A 561 7.64 4.68 4.53
N ASN A 562 8.59 4.76 5.46
CA ASN A 562 8.87 3.71 6.46
C ASN A 562 7.67 3.38 7.36
N TYR A 563 6.77 4.34 7.62
CA TYR A 563 5.60 4.18 8.49
C TYR A 563 4.28 3.98 7.74
N VAL A 564 4.34 3.79 6.42
CA VAL A 564 3.17 3.63 5.56
C VAL A 564 3.10 2.18 5.08
N ASP A 565 1.89 1.61 5.11
CA ASP A 565 1.61 0.33 4.49
C ASP A 565 1.48 0.50 2.96
N PRO A 566 2.01 -0.43 2.15
CA PRO A 566 1.80 -0.37 0.71
C PRO A 566 0.33 -0.64 0.37
N VAL A 567 -0.17 0.00 -0.68
CA VAL A 567 -1.48 -0.31 -1.28
C VAL A 567 -1.40 -1.52 -2.22
N TYR A 568 -0.18 -1.95 -2.56
CA TYR A 568 0.09 -3.13 -3.36
C TYR A 568 1.46 -3.72 -3.05
N PHE A 569 1.53 -5.04 -3.05
CA PHE A 569 2.76 -5.81 -2.98
C PHE A 569 2.69 -6.98 -3.96
N ASN A 570 3.71 -7.16 -4.78
CA ASN A 570 3.88 -8.35 -5.59
C ASN A 570 4.74 -9.34 -4.78
N PRO A 571 4.23 -10.51 -4.35
CA PRO A 571 5.00 -11.51 -3.63
C PRO A 571 5.97 -12.29 -4.54
N ASN A 572 5.83 -12.19 -5.86
CA ASN A 572 6.71 -12.88 -6.80
C ASN A 572 7.75 -11.94 -7.44
N ARG A 573 9.03 -12.32 -7.31
CA ARG A 573 10.14 -11.66 -8.01
C ARG A 573 10.20 -11.99 -9.50
N GLU A 574 9.64 -13.10 -9.95
CA GLU A 574 9.58 -13.48 -11.35
C GLU A 574 8.18 -13.22 -11.93
N SER A 575 8.05 -12.78 -13.19
CA SER A 575 6.74 -12.63 -13.84
C SER A 575 6.51 -13.71 -14.90
N ARG A 576 5.31 -14.29 -14.95
CA ARG A 576 4.94 -15.36 -15.88
C ARG A 576 5.10 -15.02 -17.36
N TYR A 577 4.89 -13.76 -17.73
CA TYR A 577 5.06 -13.30 -19.11
C TYR A 577 6.53 -13.15 -19.50
N TRP A 578 7.42 -13.06 -18.51
CA TRP A 578 8.85 -13.02 -18.76
C TRP A 578 9.37 -14.34 -19.31
N PHE A 579 8.70 -15.47 -19.09
CA PHE A 579 9.13 -16.72 -19.73
C PHE A 579 9.17 -16.57 -21.26
N ASN A 580 8.13 -16.00 -21.87
CA ASN A 580 8.08 -15.82 -23.32
C ASN A 580 9.14 -14.81 -23.77
N ILE A 581 9.34 -13.71 -23.03
CA ILE A 581 10.36 -12.71 -23.35
C ILE A 581 11.76 -13.32 -23.24
N VAL A 582 12.07 -14.03 -22.17
CA VAL A 582 13.36 -14.68 -21.93
C VAL A 582 13.62 -15.77 -22.96
N PHE A 583 12.61 -16.58 -23.28
CA PHE A 583 12.72 -17.61 -24.32
C PHE A 583 13.03 -16.98 -25.68
N TRP A 584 12.36 -15.91 -26.08
CA TRP A 584 12.55 -15.33 -27.41
C TRP A 584 13.73 -14.35 -27.50
N TYR A 585 14.05 -13.61 -26.44
CA TYR A 585 14.96 -12.45 -26.48
C TYR A 585 16.03 -12.43 -25.39
N GLY A 586 16.00 -13.37 -24.44
CA GLY A 586 16.98 -13.48 -23.36
C GLY A 586 16.71 -12.58 -22.14
N ASN A 587 17.52 -12.78 -21.10
CA ASN A 587 17.34 -12.13 -19.79
C ASN A 587 17.70 -10.63 -19.77
N GLU A 588 18.45 -10.11 -20.74
CA GLU A 588 18.83 -8.70 -20.73
C GLU A 588 17.63 -7.76 -20.94
N VAL A 589 16.59 -8.23 -21.63
CA VAL A 589 15.39 -7.43 -21.89
C VAL A 589 14.62 -7.16 -20.61
N ILE A 590 14.47 -8.15 -19.73
CA ILE A 590 13.70 -8.00 -18.49
C ILE A 590 14.34 -7.01 -17.51
N ASN A 591 15.67 -6.81 -17.58
CA ASN A 591 16.38 -5.80 -16.79
C ASN A 591 16.00 -4.36 -17.20
N ASN A 592 15.58 -4.14 -18.46
CA ASN A 592 15.16 -2.82 -18.91
C ASN A 592 13.74 -2.47 -18.45
N VAL A 593 12.92 -3.48 -18.14
CA VAL A 593 11.51 -3.32 -17.75
C VAL A 593 11.33 -3.38 -16.23
N GLY A 594 12.10 -4.21 -15.52
CA GLY A 594 12.04 -4.39 -14.07
C GLY A 594 10.74 -5.04 -13.58
N ASN A 595 10.73 -5.53 -12.34
CA ASN A 595 9.53 -6.07 -11.70
C ASN A 595 9.13 -5.21 -10.50
N LEU A 596 7.91 -4.65 -10.57
CA LEU A 596 7.30 -3.91 -9.48
C LEU A 596 7.15 -4.83 -8.26
N LYS A 597 7.75 -4.41 -7.16
CA LYS A 597 7.68 -5.06 -5.86
C LYS A 597 6.52 -4.50 -5.06
N SER A 598 6.39 -3.18 -4.92
CA SER A 598 5.33 -2.58 -4.12
C SER A 598 4.94 -1.18 -4.59
N VAL A 599 3.72 -0.75 -4.23
CA VAL A 599 3.23 0.62 -4.43
C VAL A 599 2.70 1.14 -3.11
N TYR A 600 3.09 2.37 -2.78
CA TYR A 600 2.58 3.11 -1.63
C TYR A 600 1.81 4.32 -2.14
N ALA A 601 0.78 4.70 -1.40
CA ALA A 601 -0.03 5.88 -1.71
C ALA A 601 -0.51 6.54 -0.42
N VAL A 602 -0.39 7.86 -0.35
CA VAL A 602 -0.96 8.71 0.70
C VAL A 602 -1.38 10.04 0.08
N ASN A 603 -2.30 10.75 0.72
CA ASN A 603 -2.70 12.07 0.25
C ASN A 603 -2.65 13.12 1.36
N ASP A 604 -2.26 14.32 0.98
CA ASP A 604 -2.55 15.53 1.74
C ASP A 604 -3.82 16.21 1.16
N PRO A 605 -4.25 17.39 1.65
CA PRO A 605 -5.44 18.06 1.11
C PRO A 605 -5.37 18.43 -0.37
N TRP A 606 -4.18 18.51 -0.97
CA TRP A 606 -3.97 19.03 -2.33
C TRP A 606 -3.30 18.04 -3.28
N TYR A 607 -2.58 17.05 -2.77
CA TYR A 607 -1.74 16.15 -3.54
C TYR A 607 -1.93 14.69 -3.13
N LEU A 608 -1.94 13.82 -4.13
CA LEU A 608 -1.67 12.40 -4.01
C LEU A 608 -0.17 12.17 -4.21
N TYR A 609 0.43 11.44 -3.28
CA TYR A 609 1.82 11.00 -3.33
C TYR A 609 1.83 9.51 -3.63
N LEU A 610 2.69 9.07 -4.56
CA LEU A 610 2.90 7.66 -4.86
C LEU A 610 4.39 7.33 -4.75
N MET A 611 4.70 6.12 -4.27
CA MET A 611 6.04 5.54 -4.38
C MET A 611 5.93 4.14 -4.99
N LEU A 612 6.69 3.89 -6.06
CA LEU A 612 6.84 2.58 -6.67
C LEU A 612 8.23 2.02 -6.32
N GLU A 613 8.23 0.84 -5.72
CA GLU A 613 9.43 0.07 -5.40
C GLU A 613 9.55 -1.10 -6.36
N PHE A 614 10.76 -1.37 -6.85
CA PHE A 614 11.06 -2.49 -7.75
C PHE A 614 12.08 -3.43 -7.09
N TYR A 615 12.01 -4.72 -7.40
CA TYR A 615 12.90 -5.72 -6.79
C TYR A 615 14.39 -5.46 -7.03
N ASP A 616 14.73 -4.95 -8.22
CA ASP A 616 16.11 -4.73 -8.68
C ASP A 616 16.41 -3.23 -8.89
N GLY A 617 15.65 -2.36 -8.22
CA GLY A 617 15.69 -0.91 -8.39
C GLY A 617 14.91 -0.42 -9.63
N PRO A 618 14.72 0.90 -9.78
CA PRO A 618 13.89 1.47 -10.83
C PRO A 618 14.42 1.14 -12.24
N PRO A 619 13.56 0.59 -13.13
CA PRO A 619 13.98 0.14 -14.45
C PRO A 619 14.33 1.30 -15.40
N LYS A 620 14.94 0.94 -16.53
CA LYS A 620 15.21 1.90 -17.62
C LYS A 620 13.90 2.41 -18.22
N TRP A 621 12.94 1.51 -18.46
CA TRP A 621 11.62 1.82 -19.00
C TRP A 621 10.60 1.80 -17.87
N LEU A 622 10.19 2.98 -17.44
CA LEU A 622 9.21 3.10 -16.36
C LEU A 622 7.80 2.71 -16.87
N PRO A 623 7.06 1.86 -16.14
CA PRO A 623 5.67 1.53 -16.49
C PRO A 623 4.77 2.77 -16.33
N PRO A 624 3.81 3.09 -17.23
CA PRO A 624 2.88 4.19 -17.01
C PRO A 624 1.95 3.89 -15.85
N ILE A 625 1.29 4.92 -15.36
CA ILE A 625 0.22 4.79 -14.37
C ILE A 625 -1.10 5.18 -15.01
N VAL A 626 -2.13 4.35 -14.79
CA VAL A 626 -3.52 4.67 -15.06
C VAL A 626 -4.23 4.87 -13.72
N ILE A 627 -5.02 5.94 -13.62
CA ILE A 627 -5.80 6.27 -12.44
C ILE A 627 -7.26 6.38 -12.86
N ASP A 628 -8.14 5.63 -12.20
CA ASP A 628 -9.59 5.79 -12.29
C ASP A 628 -10.12 6.50 -11.04
N THR A 629 -11.08 7.39 -11.23
CA THR A 629 -11.74 8.16 -10.17
C THR A 629 -13.22 7.83 -10.03
N SER A 630 -13.77 6.93 -10.86
CA SER A 630 -15.13 6.42 -10.65
C SER A 630 -15.18 5.29 -9.62
N GLY A 631 -14.07 4.58 -9.43
CA GLY A 631 -13.95 3.47 -8.49
C GLY A 631 -14.31 2.12 -9.09
N GLU A 632 -14.76 2.09 -10.34
CA GLU A 632 -15.17 0.88 -11.04
C GLU A 632 -14.56 0.74 -12.44
N TRP A 633 -13.62 1.59 -12.84
CA TRP A 633 -13.13 1.65 -14.23
C TRP A 633 -14.32 1.81 -15.19
N SER A 634 -15.12 2.85 -14.95
CA SER A 634 -16.42 3.01 -15.63
C SER A 634 -16.31 3.44 -17.10
N HIS A 635 -15.11 3.74 -17.59
CA HIS A 635 -14.87 4.20 -18.97
C HIS A 635 -15.65 5.48 -19.34
N GLU A 636 -15.92 6.30 -18.33
CA GLU A 636 -16.57 7.59 -18.49
C GLU A 636 -15.54 8.69 -18.80
N ASP A 637 -15.85 9.54 -19.78
CA ASP A 637 -15.01 10.69 -20.14
C ASP A 637 -14.74 11.57 -18.91
N GLY A 638 -13.46 11.78 -18.63
CA GLY A 638 -13.02 12.59 -17.50
C GLY A 638 -13.01 11.90 -16.14
N LYS A 639 -13.22 10.58 -16.08
CA LYS A 639 -13.01 9.78 -14.87
C LYS A 639 -11.68 9.04 -14.82
N GLU A 640 -11.00 8.92 -15.96
CA GLU A 640 -9.76 8.16 -16.07
C GLU A 640 -8.60 9.03 -16.55
N PHE A 641 -7.42 8.73 -16.03
CA PHE A 641 -6.21 9.52 -16.22
C PHE A 641 -5.03 8.62 -16.53
N PHE A 642 -4.13 9.11 -17.37
CA PHE A 642 -2.95 8.38 -17.81
C PHE A 642 -1.69 9.23 -17.62
N ILE A 643 -0.65 8.61 -17.07
CA ILE A 643 0.64 9.21 -16.81
C ILE A 643 1.73 8.35 -17.49
N PRO A 644 2.26 8.75 -18.67
CA PRO A 644 3.41 8.10 -19.28
C PRO A 644 4.65 8.42 -18.44
N LEU A 645 5.00 7.56 -17.49
CA LEU A 645 6.09 7.84 -16.55
C LEU A 645 7.40 8.14 -17.30
N GLU A 646 7.92 9.34 -17.08
CA GLU A 646 9.22 9.78 -17.57
C GLU A 646 10.02 10.37 -16.40
N ARG A 647 11.35 10.30 -16.48
CA ARG A 647 12.23 10.82 -15.42
C ARG A 647 12.15 12.36 -15.39
N GLY A 648 11.83 12.95 -14.23
CA GLY A 648 11.80 14.40 -14.02
C GLY A 648 10.38 14.97 -13.90
N SER A 649 9.75 15.29 -15.02
CA SER A 649 8.37 15.80 -15.03
C SER A 649 7.67 15.28 -16.27
N THR A 650 6.47 14.73 -16.10
CA THR A 650 5.68 14.14 -17.18
C THR A 650 4.29 14.75 -17.25
N ASP A 651 3.65 14.65 -18.42
CA ASP A 651 2.29 15.10 -18.62
C ASP A 651 1.30 14.14 -17.94
N ILE A 652 0.19 14.68 -17.44
CA ILE A 652 -0.99 13.88 -17.07
C ILE A 652 -2.09 14.12 -18.09
N TRP A 653 -2.62 13.01 -18.61
CA TRP A 653 -3.67 12.98 -19.61
C TRP A 653 -5.00 12.64 -18.96
N LYS A 654 -6.04 13.40 -19.28
CA LYS A 654 -7.43 13.04 -19.04
C LYS A 654 -7.92 12.26 -20.24
N VAL A 655 -8.26 11.00 -20.03
CA VAL A 655 -8.66 10.07 -21.09
C VAL A 655 -10.07 10.41 -21.59
N SER A 656 -10.28 10.33 -22.89
CA SER A 656 -11.60 10.37 -23.53
C SER A 656 -11.82 9.11 -24.35
N TYR A 657 -13.01 8.53 -24.20
CA TYR A 657 -13.54 7.42 -24.98
C TYR A 657 -14.23 7.87 -26.28
N THR A 658 -14.38 9.19 -26.48
CA THR A 658 -14.86 9.76 -27.74
C THR A 658 -13.87 9.44 -28.87
N ASN A 659 -14.31 8.74 -29.91
CA ASN A 659 -13.47 8.24 -31.01
C ASN A 659 -12.32 7.31 -30.58
N MET A 660 -12.42 6.68 -29.41
CA MET A 660 -11.46 5.66 -28.99
C MET A 660 -11.46 4.49 -29.99
N PRO A 661 -10.30 3.99 -30.42
CA PRO A 661 -10.23 2.78 -31.23
C PRO A 661 -10.74 1.55 -30.45
N GLU A 662 -10.79 0.38 -31.09
CA GLU A 662 -11.21 -0.86 -30.42
C GLU A 662 -10.23 -1.32 -29.34
N TYR A 663 -8.97 -0.88 -29.42
CA TYR A 663 -7.97 -0.98 -28.37
C TYR A 663 -7.89 0.33 -27.57
N PHE A 664 -7.46 0.26 -26.33
CA PHE A 664 -7.31 1.47 -25.51
C PHE A 664 -6.06 2.25 -25.86
N ASP A 665 -6.28 3.46 -26.35
CA ASP A 665 -5.28 4.47 -26.56
C ASP A 665 -5.55 5.66 -25.61
N PRO A 666 -4.85 5.75 -24.47
CA PRO A 666 -5.10 6.83 -23.51
C PRO A 666 -4.70 8.20 -24.05
N GLN A 667 -3.92 8.26 -25.14
CA GLN A 667 -3.41 9.47 -25.76
C GLN A 667 -4.04 9.70 -27.15
N ASN A 668 -5.20 9.10 -27.40
CA ASN A 668 -5.96 9.32 -28.64
C ASN A 668 -6.28 10.82 -28.85
N PRO A 669 -6.63 11.26 -30.07
CA PRO A 669 -6.82 12.68 -30.40
C PRO A 669 -7.87 13.43 -29.54
N SER A 670 -8.82 12.72 -28.90
CA SER A 670 -9.82 13.31 -28.02
C SER A 670 -9.36 13.44 -26.56
N SER A 671 -8.30 12.71 -26.17
CA SER A 671 -7.70 12.82 -24.84
C SER A 671 -6.95 14.14 -24.66
N LEU A 672 -6.95 14.67 -23.43
CA LEU A 672 -6.44 16.01 -23.14
C LEU A 672 -5.28 15.97 -22.16
N LYS A 673 -4.19 16.68 -22.47
CA LYS A 673 -3.17 17.03 -21.47
C LYS A 673 -3.75 18.06 -20.51
N ILE A 674 -3.84 17.73 -19.23
CA ILE A 674 -4.48 18.60 -18.22
C ILE A 674 -3.50 19.19 -17.21
N GLY A 675 -2.25 18.75 -17.22
CA GLY A 675 -1.22 19.28 -16.34
C GLY A 675 0.06 18.46 -16.37
N LYS A 676 0.91 18.68 -15.36
CA LYS A 676 2.15 17.95 -15.16
C LYS A 676 2.20 17.29 -13.78
N VAL A 677 2.96 16.21 -13.71
CA VAL A 677 3.26 15.45 -12.51
C VAL A 677 4.76 15.47 -12.29
N ASP A 678 5.18 15.75 -11.07
CA ASP A 678 6.59 15.68 -10.68
C ASP A 678 6.96 14.22 -10.43
N VAL A 679 8.07 13.77 -11.03
CA VAL A 679 8.56 12.39 -10.95
C VAL A 679 10.04 12.40 -10.59
N LYS A 680 10.41 11.73 -9.50
CA LYS A 680 11.81 11.53 -9.11
C LYS A 680 12.15 10.07 -9.04
N VAL A 681 13.37 9.77 -9.47
CA VAL A 681 13.85 8.40 -9.58
C VAL A 681 15.27 8.33 -9.07
N ASN A 682 15.46 7.56 -8.00
CA ASN A 682 16.75 7.17 -7.47
C ASN A 682 16.70 5.69 -7.08
N ASN A 683 16.60 5.35 -5.80
CA ASN A 683 16.36 3.98 -5.30
C ASN A 683 14.89 3.54 -5.44
N VAL A 684 13.96 4.49 -5.52
CA VAL A 684 12.54 4.26 -5.82
C VAL A 684 12.06 5.26 -6.88
N VAL A 685 10.82 5.10 -7.35
CA VAL A 685 10.13 6.09 -8.20
C VAL A 685 9.07 6.79 -7.36
N GLU A 686 9.16 8.10 -7.22
CA GLU A 686 8.19 8.89 -6.47
C GLU A 686 7.44 9.87 -7.36
N LEU A 687 6.16 10.05 -7.07
CA LEU A 687 5.28 10.96 -7.80
C LEU A 687 4.51 11.86 -6.85
N LYS A 688 4.27 13.09 -7.31
CA LYS A 688 3.35 14.04 -6.68
C LYS A 688 2.33 14.55 -7.67
N ILE A 689 1.07 14.17 -7.46
CA ILE A 689 -0.04 14.41 -8.37
C ILE A 689 -1.02 15.39 -7.71
N PRO A 690 -1.25 16.59 -8.28
CA PRO A 690 -2.24 17.51 -7.74
C PRO A 690 -3.67 16.92 -7.84
N LEU A 691 -4.36 16.75 -6.71
CA LEU A 691 -5.71 16.17 -6.63
C LEU A 691 -6.74 16.95 -7.46
N ARG A 692 -6.56 18.27 -7.58
CA ARG A 692 -7.40 19.13 -8.41
C ARG A 692 -7.42 18.71 -9.89
N LEU A 693 -6.34 18.11 -10.40
CA LEU A 693 -6.29 17.60 -11.77
C LEU A 693 -7.16 16.35 -11.95
N LEU A 694 -7.31 15.57 -10.88
CA LEU A 694 -8.17 14.39 -10.81
C LEU A 694 -9.62 14.74 -10.43
N GLY A 695 -9.95 16.02 -10.25
CA GLY A 695 -11.28 16.46 -9.83
C GLY A 695 -11.56 16.34 -8.32
N ASN A 696 -10.52 16.22 -7.48
CA ASN A 696 -10.61 16.00 -6.03
C ASN A 696 -11.52 14.80 -5.66
N PRO A 697 -11.20 13.59 -6.14
CA PRO A 697 -12.02 12.41 -5.89
C PRO A 697 -11.93 11.98 -4.42
N LYS A 698 -12.91 11.19 -3.96
CA LYS A 698 -12.88 10.55 -2.63
C LYS A 698 -12.18 9.19 -2.64
N LYS A 699 -12.17 8.53 -3.79
CA LYS A 699 -11.59 7.20 -4.01
C LYS A 699 -10.95 7.19 -5.38
N ILE A 700 -9.86 6.44 -5.51
CA ILE A 700 -9.22 6.17 -6.80
C ILE A 700 -8.85 4.69 -6.91
N ASN A 701 -8.76 4.21 -8.14
CA ASN A 701 -8.16 2.93 -8.47
C ASN A 701 -6.92 3.17 -9.31
N ILE A 702 -5.83 2.45 -9.01
CA ILE A 702 -4.56 2.60 -9.73
C ILE A 702 -4.17 1.30 -10.41
N ILE A 703 -3.68 1.41 -11.65
CA ILE A 703 -2.97 0.36 -12.37
C ILE A 703 -1.59 0.88 -12.77
N VAL A 704 -0.55 0.12 -12.43
CA VAL A 704 0.78 0.24 -13.00
C VAL A 704 0.84 -0.66 -14.23
N TRP A 705 0.86 -0.03 -15.39
CA TRP A 705 0.72 -0.71 -16.66
C TRP A 705 2.10 -1.07 -17.22
N TYR A 706 2.28 -2.26 -17.77
CA TYR A 706 3.53 -2.62 -18.41
C TYR A 706 3.33 -2.68 -19.92
N TRP A 707 4.07 -1.83 -20.64
CA TRP A 707 4.07 -1.74 -22.11
C TRP A 707 4.53 -3.05 -22.78
N ASP A 708 5.21 -3.92 -22.02
CA ASP A 708 5.94 -5.08 -22.51
C ASP A 708 5.15 -6.41 -22.52
N LEU A 709 3.80 -6.35 -22.49
CA LEU A 709 2.92 -7.52 -22.43
C LEU A 709 2.99 -8.32 -21.11
N SER A 710 3.67 -7.82 -20.07
CA SER A 710 3.44 -8.36 -18.73
C SER A 710 2.09 -7.88 -18.19
N THR A 711 1.41 -8.71 -17.38
CA THR A 711 0.11 -8.32 -16.82
C THR A 711 0.25 -7.03 -16.03
N PRO A 712 -0.66 -6.06 -16.23
CA PRO A 712 -0.72 -4.89 -15.38
C PRO A 712 -0.71 -5.30 -13.91
N LYS A 713 0.03 -4.56 -13.09
CA LYS A 713 0.05 -4.71 -11.64
C LYS A 713 -0.88 -3.62 -11.11
N GLY A 714 -1.95 -3.94 -10.41
CA GLY A 714 -3.00 -2.93 -10.30
C GLY A 714 -4.35 -3.35 -9.80
N ASP A 715 -5.30 -2.45 -10.05
CA ASP A 715 -6.61 -2.35 -9.41
C ASP A 715 -6.48 -2.15 -7.89
N MET A 716 -5.51 -1.30 -7.55
CA MET A 716 -5.19 -0.86 -6.20
C MET A 716 -6.24 0.17 -5.81
N GLU A 717 -7.18 -0.23 -4.95
CA GLU A 717 -8.19 0.69 -4.42
C GLU A 717 -7.60 1.55 -3.32
N ILE A 718 -7.77 2.87 -3.43
CA ILE A 718 -7.24 3.84 -2.48
C ILE A 718 -8.38 4.78 -2.09
N ASP A 719 -8.78 4.71 -0.83
CA ASP A 719 -9.67 5.68 -0.22
C ASP A 719 -8.85 6.90 0.20
N LEU A 720 -9.14 8.05 -0.40
CA LEU A 720 -8.43 9.29 -0.10
C LEU A 720 -8.97 9.87 1.20
N ILE A 721 -8.06 10.21 2.10
CA ILE A 721 -8.41 10.80 3.39
C ILE A 721 -8.90 12.23 3.18
N ASP A 722 -10.10 12.51 3.72
CA ASP A 722 -10.63 13.87 3.81
C ASP A 722 -9.99 14.59 5.01
N TRP A 723 -9.19 15.61 4.73
CA TRP A 723 -8.53 16.43 5.73
C TRP A 723 -9.40 17.56 6.26
N GLY A 724 -10.57 17.80 5.66
CA GLY A 724 -11.44 18.90 6.05
C GLY A 724 -11.97 18.75 7.47
N SER A 725 -12.04 19.87 8.19
CA SER A 725 -12.88 19.98 9.39
C SER A 725 -14.24 20.55 9.00
N PRO A 726 -15.37 20.00 9.48
CA PRO A 726 -16.67 20.62 9.29
C PRO A 726 -16.83 21.96 10.03
N SER A 727 -15.89 22.33 10.91
CA SER A 727 -15.97 23.55 11.72
C SER A 727 -15.40 24.77 11.00
N ARG A 728 -16.23 25.82 10.81
CA ARG A 728 -15.78 27.16 10.41
C ARG A 728 -15.31 28.03 11.59
N ILE A 729 -15.32 27.48 12.80
CA ILE A 729 -14.94 28.18 14.02
C ILE A 729 -13.45 27.94 14.24
N SER A 730 -12.70 29.03 14.44
CA SER A 730 -11.32 28.97 14.91
C SER A 730 -11.23 29.27 16.40
N SER A 731 -10.10 28.94 17.01
CA SER A 731 -9.79 29.24 18.41
C SER A 731 -8.33 29.66 18.53
N MET A 732 -8.00 30.42 19.57
CA MET A 732 -6.62 30.87 19.83
C MET A 732 -6.18 30.50 21.24
N PHE A 733 -4.96 29.99 21.33
CA PHE A 733 -4.31 29.66 22.60
C PHE A 733 -3.16 30.62 22.84
N ILE A 734 -2.97 31.05 24.09
CA ILE A 734 -1.92 32.00 24.47
C ILE A 734 -1.28 31.58 25.80
N SER A 735 0.01 31.83 25.91
CA SER A 735 0.83 31.52 27.08
C SER A 735 1.92 32.59 27.25
N VAL A 736 2.41 32.71 28.47
CA VAL A 736 3.55 33.58 28.82
C VAL A 736 4.71 32.72 29.29
N SER A 737 5.94 33.06 28.92
CA SER A 737 7.12 32.26 29.24
C SER A 737 7.38 32.15 30.74
N GLN A 738 6.95 33.15 31.51
CA GLN A 738 7.06 33.16 32.97
C GLN A 738 5.97 34.04 33.59
N PRO A 739 5.43 33.66 34.76
CA PRO A 739 4.41 34.44 35.44
C PRO A 739 4.97 35.74 36.07
N LYS A 740 6.30 35.84 36.23
CA LYS A 740 7.00 36.98 36.82
C LYS A 740 8.27 37.29 36.03
N VAL A 741 8.53 38.57 35.79
CA VAL A 741 9.71 39.07 35.05
C VAL A 741 10.19 40.38 35.68
N PHE A 742 11.49 40.65 35.71
CA PHE A 742 12.00 41.94 36.18
C PHE A 742 11.92 43.01 35.09
N ILE A 743 11.84 44.30 35.48
CA ILE A 743 11.97 45.40 34.51
C ILE A 743 13.29 45.25 33.75
N GLY A 744 13.22 45.29 32.42
CA GLY A 744 14.37 45.14 31.53
C GLY A 744 14.68 43.70 31.14
N GLU A 745 14.02 42.69 31.74
CA GLU A 745 14.06 41.32 31.23
C GLU A 745 13.03 41.13 30.11
N THR A 746 13.34 40.27 29.15
CA THR A 746 12.42 39.94 28.04
C THR A 746 11.34 38.98 28.53
N ILE A 747 10.07 39.35 28.30
CA ILE A 747 8.94 38.41 28.37
C ILE A 747 8.65 37.88 26.97
N ARG A 748 8.43 36.57 26.84
CA ARG A 748 7.93 35.96 25.60
C ARG A 748 6.46 35.59 25.78
N VAL A 749 5.63 35.98 24.83
CA VAL A 749 4.23 35.60 24.73
C VAL A 749 4.08 34.75 23.49
N SER A 750 3.66 33.50 23.67
CA SER A 750 3.57 32.51 22.60
C SER A 750 2.18 31.89 22.57
N GLY A 751 1.75 31.49 21.38
CA GLY A 751 0.44 30.88 21.17
C GLY A 751 0.31 30.23 19.83
N PHE A 752 -0.89 29.76 19.50
CA PHE A 752 -1.21 29.24 18.16
C PHE A 752 -2.70 29.43 17.82
N ILE A 753 -2.97 29.46 16.52
CA ILE A 753 -4.33 29.43 15.95
C ILE A 753 -4.72 27.97 15.70
N TYR A 754 -5.96 27.61 16.03
CA TYR A 754 -6.55 26.31 15.79
C TYR A 754 -7.80 26.46 14.90
N PRO A 755 -7.92 25.74 13.76
CA PRO A 755 -6.88 24.93 13.12
C PRO A 755 -5.70 25.78 12.63
N ALA A 756 -4.59 25.16 12.21
CA ALA A 756 -3.39 25.89 11.83
C ALA A 756 -3.64 26.81 10.62
N HIS A 757 -3.26 28.08 10.74
CA HIS A 757 -3.33 29.06 9.64
C HIS A 757 -1.99 29.75 9.46
N ALA A 758 -1.35 29.51 8.32
CA ALA A 758 -0.05 30.08 8.01
C ALA A 758 -0.16 31.56 7.61
N ASN A 759 0.82 32.38 8.02
CA ASN A 759 0.91 33.80 7.68
C ASN A 759 -0.30 34.66 8.10
N ALA A 760 -1.10 34.19 9.05
CA ALA A 760 -2.21 34.95 9.61
C ALA A 760 -1.68 36.13 10.43
N LYS A 761 -2.36 37.27 10.34
CA LYS A 761 -2.03 38.47 11.12
C LYS A 761 -2.67 38.36 12.50
N VAL A 762 -1.85 38.15 13.51
CA VAL A 762 -2.28 38.06 14.91
C VAL A 762 -2.05 39.40 15.60
N THR A 763 -3.07 39.88 16.30
CA THR A 763 -3.03 41.10 17.09
C THR A 763 -2.97 40.74 18.57
N LEU A 764 -1.86 41.09 19.23
CA LEU A 764 -1.65 40.95 20.66
C LEU A 764 -2.02 42.27 21.36
N THR A 765 -2.96 42.20 22.29
CA THR A 765 -3.45 43.36 23.04
C THR A 765 -3.02 43.23 24.49
N TYR A 766 -2.03 44.03 24.87
CA TYR A 766 -1.50 44.12 26.22
C TYR A 766 -2.20 45.23 27.00
N LYS A 767 -2.75 44.92 28.16
CA LYS A 767 -3.24 45.90 29.12
C LYS A 767 -2.17 46.13 30.18
N MET A 768 -1.62 47.33 30.18
CA MET A 768 -0.62 47.76 31.16
C MET A 768 -1.25 47.94 32.55
N PRO A 769 -0.45 47.95 33.63
CA PRO A 769 -0.94 48.18 34.99
C PRO A 769 -1.69 49.51 35.18
N ASN A 770 -1.33 50.54 34.40
CA ASN A 770 -2.00 51.85 34.42
C ASN A 770 -3.27 51.93 33.54
N GLY A 771 -3.69 50.81 32.95
CA GLY A 771 -4.85 50.74 32.05
C GLY A 771 -4.56 51.08 30.59
N THR A 772 -3.33 51.49 30.24
CA THR A 772 -2.94 51.76 28.85
C THR A 772 -2.96 50.48 28.03
N ILE A 773 -3.45 50.56 26.80
CA ILE A 773 -3.45 49.43 25.86
C ILE A 773 -2.25 49.55 24.93
N LEU A 774 -1.43 48.50 24.86
CA LEU A 774 -0.36 48.33 23.88
C LEU A 774 -0.76 47.23 22.91
N THR A 775 -0.84 47.57 21.63
CA THR A 775 -1.14 46.61 20.57
C THR A 775 0.13 46.26 19.80
N ARG A 776 0.40 44.97 19.64
CA ARG A 776 1.50 44.44 18.83
C ARG A 776 0.94 43.49 17.78
N LYS A 777 1.55 43.47 16.59
CA LYS A 777 1.11 42.60 15.49
C LYS A 777 2.24 41.63 15.16
N VAL A 778 1.90 40.35 15.06
CA VAL A 778 2.81 39.28 14.68
C VAL A 778 2.18 38.44 13.57
N THR A 779 2.99 37.62 12.92
CA THR A 779 2.55 36.73 11.84
C THR A 779 2.74 35.30 12.28
N SER A 780 1.75 34.43 12.04
CA SER A 780 1.82 33.04 12.42
C SER A 780 2.74 32.20 11.51
N SER A 781 3.32 31.15 12.09
CA SER A 781 4.09 30.09 11.41
C SER A 781 3.18 29.20 10.57
N VAL A 782 3.77 28.24 9.83
CA VAL A 782 3.01 27.24 9.07
C VAL A 782 2.09 26.38 9.95
N LEU A 783 2.41 26.22 11.23
CA LEU A 783 1.59 25.50 12.21
C LEU A 783 0.61 26.43 12.96
N GLY A 784 0.44 27.67 12.50
CA GLY A 784 -0.40 28.67 13.15
C GLY A 784 0.21 29.23 14.44
N GLU A 785 1.45 28.90 14.79
CA GLU A 785 2.11 29.38 16.00
C GLU A 785 2.53 30.83 15.85
N PHE A 786 2.43 31.61 16.91
CA PHE A 786 2.90 32.99 16.94
C PHE A 786 3.67 33.26 18.22
N GLU A 787 4.63 34.17 18.13
CA GLU A 787 5.43 34.61 19.28
C GLU A 787 5.69 36.11 19.20
N ASP A 788 5.59 36.77 20.34
CA ASP A 788 6.08 38.12 20.56
C ASP A 788 7.05 38.14 21.75
N ALA A 789 8.12 38.91 21.60
CA ALA A 789 9.12 39.11 22.64
C ALA A 789 9.36 40.61 22.84
N PHE A 790 9.27 41.07 24.08
CA PHE A 790 9.56 42.47 24.42
C PHE A 790 9.99 42.65 25.88
N GLU A 791 10.57 43.82 26.17
CA GLU A 791 10.99 44.22 27.51
C GLU A 791 9.95 45.19 28.11
N PRO A 792 9.16 44.77 29.10
CA PRO A 792 8.18 45.64 29.75
C PRO A 792 8.90 46.68 30.62
N LYS A 793 8.53 47.95 30.44
CA LYS A 793 9.15 49.10 31.12
C LYS A 793 8.39 49.58 32.36
N MET A 794 7.29 48.92 32.71
CA MET A 794 6.42 49.32 33.83
C MET A 794 6.16 48.12 34.74
N SER A 795 6.47 48.28 36.03
CA SER A 795 6.14 47.29 37.06
C SER A 795 4.63 47.24 37.32
N GLY A 796 4.13 46.06 37.65
CA GLY A 796 2.73 45.81 37.97
C GLY A 796 2.19 44.60 37.20
N ASN A 797 0.88 44.38 37.29
CA ASN A 797 0.20 43.29 36.60
C ASN A 797 -0.15 43.70 35.17
N TRP A 798 0.32 42.89 34.22
CA TRP A 798 -0.02 42.99 32.81
C TRP A 798 -1.00 41.88 32.45
N THR A 799 -1.97 42.19 31.59
CA THR A 799 -2.75 41.15 30.91
C THR A 799 -2.52 41.21 29.41
N VAL A 800 -2.65 40.07 28.74
CA VAL A 800 -2.51 39.97 27.29
C VAL A 800 -3.53 38.99 26.73
N LYS A 801 -4.10 39.33 25.58
CA LYS A 801 -4.90 38.44 24.73
C LYS A 801 -4.45 38.55 23.28
N ALA A 802 -4.67 37.49 22.51
CA ALA A 802 -4.44 37.44 21.08
C ALA A 802 -5.77 37.43 20.33
N SER A 803 -5.83 38.08 19.18
CA SER A 803 -6.94 37.95 18.24
C SER A 803 -6.45 37.85 16.80
N TRP A 804 -7.26 37.23 15.96
CA TRP A 804 -7.09 37.24 14.51
C TRP A 804 -8.45 37.41 13.84
N ASP A 805 -8.49 38.04 12.67
CA ASP A 805 -9.75 38.47 12.05
C ASP A 805 -10.47 37.33 11.29
N GLY A 806 -9.81 36.18 11.12
CA GLY A 806 -10.29 35.08 10.28
C GLY A 806 -9.86 35.22 8.82
N ASP A 807 -10.36 34.31 7.99
CA ASP A 807 -10.18 34.30 6.54
C ASP A 807 -11.49 33.88 5.82
N LEU A 808 -11.37 33.40 4.56
CA LEU A 808 -12.52 32.99 3.77
C LEU A 808 -13.19 31.70 4.30
N ASP A 809 -12.41 30.84 4.96
CA ASP A 809 -12.83 29.50 5.34
C ASP A 809 -13.14 29.41 6.84
N HIS A 810 -12.52 30.27 7.67
CA HIS A 810 -12.67 30.31 9.12
C HIS A 810 -12.96 31.71 9.65
N GLY A 811 -13.95 31.81 10.55
CA GLY A 811 -14.19 33.04 11.29
C GLY A 811 -13.03 33.40 12.23
N GLY A 812 -12.87 34.68 12.52
CA GLY A 812 -11.88 35.16 13.49
C GLY A 812 -12.12 34.65 14.91
N ALA A 813 -11.07 34.70 15.73
CA ALA A 813 -11.11 34.25 17.12
C ALA A 813 -10.27 35.13 18.03
N GLU A 814 -10.61 35.09 19.32
CA GLU A 814 -9.88 35.75 20.40
C GLU A 814 -9.49 34.71 21.46
N SER A 815 -8.28 34.79 21.99
CA SER A 815 -7.82 33.92 23.06
C SER A 815 -8.39 34.35 24.42
N PRO A 816 -8.45 33.47 25.41
CA PRO A 816 -8.55 33.88 26.81
C PRO A 816 -7.46 34.88 27.19
N GLU A 817 -7.73 35.77 28.15
CA GLU A 817 -6.70 36.65 28.73
C GLU A 817 -5.75 35.85 29.63
N THR A 818 -4.45 36.09 29.47
CA THR A 818 -3.41 35.60 30.39
C THR A 818 -2.69 36.76 31.05
N SER A 819 -1.99 36.52 32.16
CA SER A 819 -1.37 37.59 32.96
C SER A 819 0.05 37.25 33.39
N PHE A 820 0.86 38.29 33.57
CA PHE A 820 2.19 38.21 34.16
C PHE A 820 2.48 39.47 34.99
N THR A 821 3.35 39.34 35.98
CA THR A 821 3.73 40.45 36.85
C THR A 821 5.14 40.93 36.52
N VAL A 822 5.28 42.23 36.29
CA VAL A 822 6.58 42.88 36.10
C VAL A 822 7.03 43.47 37.43
N ILE A 823 8.21 43.09 37.89
CA ILE A 823 8.75 43.49 39.20
C ILE A 823 9.83 44.56 38.98
N ALA A 824 9.70 45.70 39.65
CA ALA A 824 10.77 46.68 39.70
C ALA A 824 11.92 46.12 40.55
N PRO A 825 13.19 46.19 40.10
CA PRO A 825 14.30 45.81 40.96
C PRO A 825 14.27 46.70 42.21
N THR A 826 14.09 46.07 43.37
CA THR A 826 14.21 46.77 44.65
C THR A 826 15.66 47.18 44.81
N SER A 827 15.94 48.49 44.89
CA SER A 827 17.28 48.98 45.20
C SER A 827 17.68 48.49 46.59
N VAL A 828 18.50 47.44 46.64
CA VAL A 828 19.17 47.00 47.87
C VAL A 828 20.21 48.05 48.21
N THR A 829 19.95 48.84 49.24
CA THR A 829 20.96 49.76 49.78
C THR A 829 21.79 48.95 50.78
N THR A 830 22.96 48.46 50.37
CA THR A 830 23.87 47.77 51.29
C THR A 830 24.62 48.82 52.10
N THR A 831 24.21 49.07 53.34
CA THR A 831 25.03 49.84 54.30
C THR A 831 26.07 48.92 54.92
N VAL A 832 27.32 49.01 54.46
CA VAL A 832 28.46 48.37 55.14
C VAL A 832 28.93 49.30 56.25
N THR A 833 28.46 49.07 57.47
CA THR A 833 29.00 49.78 58.65
C THR A 833 30.35 49.17 59.00
N THR A 834 31.44 49.88 58.69
CA THR A 834 32.79 49.45 59.10
C THR A 834 32.97 49.80 60.57
N VAL A 835 33.00 48.81 61.46
CA VAL A 835 33.38 49.02 62.87
C VAL A 835 34.90 49.21 62.92
N LYS A 836 35.36 50.38 63.39
CA LYS A 836 36.78 50.66 63.63
C LYS A 836 37.33 49.60 64.61
N PRO A 837 38.51 48.99 64.35
CA PRO A 837 39.11 48.10 65.31
C PRO A 837 39.56 48.90 66.54
N THR A 838 38.99 48.59 67.69
CA THR A 838 39.55 49.04 68.97
C THR A 838 40.80 48.20 69.24
N THR A 839 41.96 48.83 69.25
CA THR A 839 43.21 48.19 69.68
C THR A 839 43.10 47.73 71.12
N LEU A 840 43.13 46.42 71.33
CA LEU A 840 43.45 45.79 72.61
C LEU A 840 44.57 44.78 72.36
N THR A 841 45.59 44.87 73.20
CA THR A 841 46.85 44.14 73.13
C THR A 841 46.67 42.64 73.38
N SER A 842 47.33 41.84 72.53
CA SER A 842 47.55 40.38 72.57
C SER A 842 46.32 39.47 72.33
N LEU A 843 46.50 38.57 71.36
CA LEU A 843 45.54 37.66 70.69
C LEU A 843 44.50 38.34 69.79
N VAL A 844 44.85 38.45 68.51
CA VAL A 844 44.02 39.02 67.45
C VAL A 844 42.99 37.98 66.97
N THR A 845 41.76 38.11 67.42
CA THR A 845 40.57 37.65 66.69
C THR A 845 39.85 38.88 66.14
N THR A 846 39.83 39.04 64.81
CA THR A 846 39.01 40.07 64.16
C THR A 846 37.68 39.44 63.77
N THR A 847 36.63 39.71 64.54
CA THR A 847 35.26 39.32 64.18
C THR A 847 34.69 40.37 63.24
N MET A 848 34.34 39.98 62.02
CA MET A 848 33.65 40.85 61.08
C MET A 848 32.19 40.42 61.01
N THR A 849 31.29 41.22 61.56
CA THR A 849 29.84 40.97 61.49
C THR A 849 29.30 41.64 60.24
N LEU A 850 28.79 40.85 59.28
CA LEU A 850 28.10 41.37 58.11
C LEU A 850 26.60 41.15 58.33
N THR A 851 25.84 42.24 58.47
CA THR A 851 24.38 42.18 58.56
C THR A 851 23.81 42.46 57.18
N ILE A 852 23.20 41.47 56.54
CA ILE A 852 22.43 41.64 55.31
C ILE A 852 20.96 41.67 55.72
N THR A 853 20.34 42.84 55.66
CA THR A 853 18.91 42.99 55.96
C THR A 853 18.15 42.97 54.65
N GLU A 854 17.48 41.86 54.34
CA GLU A 854 16.54 41.79 53.24
C GLU A 854 15.18 42.33 53.72
N ILE A 855 14.68 43.42 53.15
CA ILE A 855 13.33 43.90 53.46
C ILE A 855 12.36 43.22 52.48
N SER A 856 12.09 41.95 52.75
CA SER A 856 10.81 41.33 52.40
C SER A 856 10.44 40.42 53.56
N THR A 857 9.14 40.33 53.84
CA THR A 857 8.56 39.79 55.07
C THR A 857 8.94 38.33 55.36
N THR A 858 10.10 38.09 55.96
CA THR A 858 10.50 37.03 56.92
C THR A 858 12.03 37.07 57.05
N THR A 859 12.54 37.35 58.25
CA THR A 859 13.97 37.54 58.51
C THR A 859 14.67 36.20 58.72
N GLU A 860 15.53 35.75 57.80
CA GLU A 860 16.47 34.66 58.07
C GLU A 860 17.89 35.22 58.23
N ILE A 861 18.47 35.07 59.43
CA ILE A 861 19.81 35.57 59.76
C ILE A 861 20.83 34.46 59.49
N LYS A 862 21.64 34.58 58.45
CA LYS A 862 22.75 33.65 58.19
C LYS A 862 24.07 34.25 58.65
N THR A 863 24.66 33.67 59.71
CA THR A 863 25.94 34.08 60.27
C THR A 863 27.05 33.16 59.74
N THR A 864 28.12 33.71 59.17
CA THR A 864 29.30 32.92 58.76
C THR A 864 30.56 33.45 59.43
N THR A 865 31.25 32.58 60.17
CA THR A 865 32.48 32.91 60.90
C THR A 865 33.68 32.36 60.14
N LEU A 866 34.66 33.20 59.81
CA LEU A 866 35.93 32.77 59.20
C LEU A 866 37.05 32.87 60.24
N THR A 867 37.61 31.73 60.63
CA THR A 867 38.80 31.65 61.49
C THR A 867 40.04 31.29 60.67
N LYS A 868 41.09 32.11 60.75
CA LYS A 868 42.41 31.72 60.23
C LYS A 868 43.52 32.27 61.13
N ALA A 869 44.39 31.37 61.59
CA ALA A 869 45.52 31.70 62.45
C ALA A 869 46.76 32.10 61.63
N GLY A 870 47.48 33.11 62.12
CA GLY A 870 48.84 33.47 61.69
C GLY A 870 48.93 34.27 60.40
N LEU A 871 48.85 35.61 60.50
CA LEU A 871 49.42 36.61 59.57
C LEU A 871 49.28 38.02 60.20
N GLU A 872 50.37 38.78 60.30
CA GLU A 872 50.47 40.00 61.14
C GLU A 872 49.89 41.29 60.54
N SER A 873 49.40 41.30 59.29
CA SER A 873 48.58 42.42 58.81
C SER A 873 47.75 42.03 57.60
N ILE A 874 46.47 42.41 57.66
CA ILE A 874 45.48 42.17 56.63
C ILE A 874 44.90 43.54 56.25
N LEU A 875 45.01 43.93 54.98
CA LEU A 875 44.15 44.97 54.42
C LEU A 875 43.00 44.26 53.70
N LEU A 876 41.76 44.51 54.16
CA LEU A 876 40.52 43.99 53.56
C LEU A 876 39.89 45.07 52.70
N ALA A 877 39.69 44.78 51.41
CA ALA A 877 38.83 45.58 50.54
C ALA A 877 37.65 44.70 50.11
N PRO A 878 36.43 44.91 50.63
CA PRO A 878 35.25 44.20 50.16
C PRO A 878 34.85 44.78 48.79
N ILE A 879 34.65 43.90 47.81
CA ILE A 879 34.00 44.24 46.55
C ILE A 879 32.66 43.51 46.55
N VAL A 880 31.57 44.28 46.50
CA VAL A 880 30.20 43.75 46.35
C VAL A 880 29.86 43.79 44.87
N LEU A 881 29.65 42.62 44.28
CA LEU A 881 29.14 42.48 42.91
C LEU A 881 27.70 41.96 42.99
N VAL A 882 26.79 42.70 42.35
CA VAL A 882 25.37 42.35 42.25
C VAL A 882 25.08 41.98 40.79
N THR A 883 24.69 40.74 40.55
CA THR A 883 24.24 40.26 39.24
C THR A 883 22.98 39.43 39.45
N GLY A 884 21.82 39.98 39.07
CA GLY A 884 20.52 39.34 39.29
C GLY A 884 20.21 39.10 40.78
N ALA A 885 19.69 37.92 41.12
CA ALA A 885 19.31 37.55 42.48
C ALA A 885 20.47 37.08 43.39
N THR A 886 21.73 37.26 42.97
CA THR A 886 22.91 36.79 43.72
C THR A 886 23.81 37.97 44.09
N VAL A 887 24.08 38.11 45.40
CA VAL A 887 25.09 39.05 45.92
C VAL A 887 26.38 38.27 46.14
N VAL A 888 27.42 38.57 45.37
CA VAL A 888 28.75 37.98 45.54
C VAL A 888 29.64 38.96 46.27
N LEU A 889 30.10 38.58 47.47
CA LEU A 889 31.07 39.33 48.25
C LEU A 889 32.47 38.77 48.00
N ILE A 890 33.33 39.55 47.33
CA ILE A 890 34.74 39.20 47.14
C ILE A 890 35.57 39.93 48.18
N ILE A 891 36.27 39.17 49.02
CA ILE A 891 37.18 39.70 50.03
C ILE A 891 38.62 39.50 49.55
N ILE A 892 39.32 40.60 49.23
CA ILE A 892 40.73 40.56 48.82
C ILE A 892 41.62 40.74 50.06
N LEU A 893 42.44 39.73 50.36
CA LEU A 893 43.47 39.77 51.40
C LEU A 893 44.83 40.14 50.78
N LEU A 894 45.39 41.30 51.11
CA LEU A 894 46.75 41.69 50.71
C LEU A 894 47.70 41.56 51.91
N SER A 895 48.67 40.66 51.82
CA SER A 895 49.80 40.59 52.76
C SER A 895 51.09 41.09 52.12
N ARG A 896 51.86 41.93 52.84
CA ARG A 896 53.24 42.29 52.48
C ARG A 896 54.20 41.33 53.19
N LYS A 897 54.92 40.48 52.44
CA LYS A 897 56.13 39.81 52.95
C LYS A 897 57.33 40.74 52.76
N ARG A 898 58.08 41.04 53.82
CA ARG A 898 59.38 41.72 53.77
C ARG A 898 60.41 40.73 53.17
N ARG A 899 61.24 41.20 52.21
CA ARG A 899 62.36 40.42 51.65
C ARG A 899 63.41 40.12 52.73
N ILE A 900 63.92 38.89 52.72
CA ILE A 900 65.36 38.59 52.85
C ILE A 900 65.73 37.87 51.56
#